data_AF-A0A2H9SCA6-F1
#
_entry.id   AF-A0A2H9SCA6-F1
#
_cell.length_a   1.000
_cell.length_b   1.000
_cell.length_c   1.000
_cell.angle_alpha   90.00
_cell.angle_beta   90.00
_cell.angle_gamma   90.00
#
_symmetry.space_group_name_H-M   'P 1'
#
loop_
_entity.id
_entity.type
_entity.pdbx_description
1 polymer ?
#
loop_
_entity_poly.entity_id
_entity_poly.type
_entity_poly.pdbx_seq_one_letter_code
_entity_poly.pdbx_strand_id
1 'polypeptide(L)'
;NATSFLNYIGAIKSPRLKLEIVYENVFGKKKKDVDKALIWELWEKGDKRVFDYCESDAKSCLELGERFLTLESELAKVSGLTLFDASRATAGQLVEALLTRESFKRKMILPNKPSYSQVQSRLANPIQGAFVKMPEPGVYDGVVVFDFRSLYPSIIVSHNVDLATLDDSAKNNESPVGHCFSLEKEGLIPSVLKEVLEKRYALKDAMKKARGTDKERLHARQWALKILANSFYGYMAYPRSRWYSREAGESVTAWARHYIKDTIRKAEEAGFNVLYGDSVTSERFLVLLDDKELVHVKNVEELFEENAKHLIECGEKQVIPLTGWRCLSVNPASKKTEWKKVTELIRHKTNKRVYRVNQKFGETRVTEDHSLMADTPNGLVEVKPVNAKKHRLAQAEVLKAKGGVEKIDVYEVLKDYSEKTVYKGFGKIKTIKCNSERVWFGWTNQKNPVKVKRFIGIETKEFESLCRLLGAYAAEGSSSTIETTRSRYGASIAGKRKWLEGLQKDYLALFTAKAGVIPSQKKTRHLTYRTQKGVKKTVVYKDDTHKLQMMNSLSAVFFKMFCGQKSAGKKLPDFIYNVPKKYQLIFLKKLLEGDGSRSVNERLGYSAEYKKKNFKYTTISAGLASGLSVLLRQLELNHSICYRPSKKAYTLSTSGKYNKRIQTKVAREEYSGWVYDLSVEDNHAFTDACGQIVLHNTDSVMMQCGDEEALAFQKKINDSLPEGMELELEDFYSRGIFVSKKQGGAGAKKKYALINREGKIKIRGFELVRRDWSRIARQTQRRILEILLKEGDVPKAVKEVKAVVSDLKNGKAALEDLVITTQLRKKVNDYAIKSPEVHAVKHAREHGVKVEENAVIGYVVTQEGKSISEKAVIAELAKDYDADYYVEKQVLPAVLKILGALGYDEKDIMMGGKQKGLGDW
;
A
#
# COMPACT_ATOMS: atom_id res chain seq x y z
N ASN A 1 17.31 -26.21 22.15
CA ASN A 1 16.64 -27.49 21.86
C ASN A 1 16.59 -27.65 20.34
N ALA A 2 17.30 -28.65 19.81
CA ALA A 2 17.53 -28.84 18.37
C ALA A 2 16.22 -29.00 17.56
N THR A 3 15.25 -29.78 18.05
CA THR A 3 13.97 -30.01 17.35
C THR A 3 13.18 -28.71 17.14
N SER A 4 13.37 -27.71 18.01
CA SER A 4 12.79 -26.37 17.84
C SER A 4 13.52 -25.54 16.76
N PHE A 5 14.85 -25.65 16.68
CA PHE A 5 15.65 -25.03 15.62
C PHE A 5 15.34 -25.66 14.24
N LEU A 6 15.29 -26.99 14.16
CA LEU A 6 14.86 -27.73 12.97
C LEU A 6 13.45 -27.33 12.50
N ASN A 7 12.51 -27.12 13.44
CA ASN A 7 11.16 -26.64 13.09
C ASN A 7 11.15 -25.14 12.67
N TYR A 8 12.05 -24.32 13.22
CA TYR A 8 12.19 -22.89 12.88
C TYR A 8 12.79 -22.68 11.48
N ILE A 9 13.84 -23.43 11.11
CA ILE A 9 14.45 -23.40 9.77
C ILE A 9 13.59 -24.16 8.72
N GLY A 10 12.45 -24.72 9.13
CA GLY A 10 11.51 -25.42 8.27
C GLY A 10 11.96 -26.81 7.81
N ALA A 11 12.94 -27.40 8.51
CA ALA A 11 13.40 -28.78 8.28
C ALA A 11 12.45 -29.82 8.89
N ILE A 12 11.88 -29.50 10.05
CA ILE A 12 10.62 -30.09 10.55
C ILE A 12 9.51 -29.09 10.25
N LYS A 13 8.27 -29.57 10.05
CA LYS A 13 7.07 -28.74 9.83
C LYS A 13 5.90 -29.20 10.70
N SER A 14 6.15 -29.30 12.00
CA SER A 14 5.21 -29.91 12.95
C SER A 14 4.52 -28.86 13.84
N PRO A 15 3.19 -28.94 14.04
CA PRO A 15 2.45 -28.04 14.94
C PRO A 15 2.71 -28.33 16.43
N ARG A 16 3.12 -29.55 16.78
CA ARG A 16 3.55 -29.98 18.13
C ARG A 16 4.92 -30.66 18.05
N LEU A 17 5.70 -30.60 19.13
CA LEU A 17 6.99 -31.29 19.23
C LEU A 17 6.95 -32.52 20.16
N LYS A 18 5.76 -33.12 20.38
CA LYS A 18 5.66 -34.48 20.93
C LYS A 18 6.19 -35.49 19.89
N LEU A 19 6.77 -36.61 20.33
CA LEU A 19 7.58 -37.53 19.52
C LEU A 19 6.76 -38.22 18.42
N GLU A 20 5.58 -38.74 18.76
CA GLU A 20 4.62 -39.40 17.88
C GLU A 20 4.20 -38.50 16.71
N ILE A 21 3.94 -37.21 16.98
CA ILE A 21 3.52 -36.24 15.97
C ILE A 21 4.70 -35.83 15.09
N VAL A 22 5.92 -35.69 15.63
CA VAL A 22 7.11 -35.39 14.80
C VAL A 22 7.44 -36.58 13.89
N TYR A 23 7.37 -37.81 14.41
CA TYR A 23 7.63 -39.04 13.66
C TYR A 23 6.60 -39.24 12.53
N GLU A 24 5.30 -39.09 12.81
CA GLU A 24 4.25 -39.17 11.78
C GLU A 24 4.41 -38.09 10.69
N ASN A 25 4.78 -36.85 11.05
CA ASN A 25 5.00 -35.78 10.08
C ASN A 25 6.30 -35.91 9.26
N VAL A 26 7.28 -36.70 9.72
CA VAL A 26 8.57 -36.90 9.00
C VAL A 26 8.56 -38.17 8.15
N PHE A 27 7.95 -39.25 8.64
CA PHE A 27 7.99 -40.57 7.99
C PHE A 27 6.64 -41.09 7.48
N GLY A 28 5.52 -40.45 7.82
CA GLY A 28 4.17 -40.95 7.53
C GLY A 28 3.76 -42.20 8.33
N LYS A 29 4.63 -42.67 9.24
CA LYS A 29 4.40 -43.81 10.13
C LYS A 29 3.73 -43.33 11.42
N LYS A 30 2.67 -44.00 11.87
CA LYS A 30 2.20 -43.85 13.26
C LYS A 30 3.18 -44.52 14.22
N LYS A 31 3.44 -43.86 15.36
CA LYS A 31 4.16 -44.43 16.50
C LYS A 31 3.18 -45.18 17.42
N LYS A 32 3.61 -46.22 18.14
CA LYS A 32 2.83 -46.77 19.27
C LYS A 32 2.95 -45.81 20.46
N ASP A 33 1.82 -45.41 21.01
CA ASP A 33 1.74 -44.48 22.14
C ASP A 33 0.80 -45.05 23.21
N VAL A 34 1.02 -44.70 24.47
CA VAL A 34 0.24 -45.16 25.64
C VAL A 34 -0.09 -43.95 26.50
N ASP A 35 -1.32 -43.86 27.00
CA ASP A 35 -1.72 -42.76 27.86
C ASP A 35 -0.89 -42.76 29.15
N LYS A 36 -0.30 -41.60 29.48
CA LYS A 36 0.56 -41.41 30.65
C LYS A 36 -0.14 -41.73 31.98
N ALA A 37 -1.47 -41.60 32.06
CA ALA A 37 -2.24 -42.01 33.23
C ALA A 37 -2.23 -43.54 33.41
N LEU A 38 -2.28 -44.30 32.32
CA LEU A 38 -2.34 -45.76 32.33
C LEU A 38 -0.98 -46.44 32.55
N ILE A 39 0.15 -45.75 32.30
CA ILE A 39 1.49 -46.36 32.39
C ILE A 39 1.74 -47.06 33.73
N TRP A 40 1.32 -46.46 34.85
CA TRP A 40 1.49 -47.04 36.19
C TRP A 40 0.63 -48.29 36.40
N GLU A 41 -0.65 -48.23 36.03
CA GLU A 41 -1.58 -49.36 36.12
C GLU A 41 -1.14 -50.54 35.23
N LEU A 42 -0.65 -50.24 34.02
CA LEU A 42 -0.11 -51.23 33.08
C LEU A 42 1.22 -51.83 33.57
N TRP A 43 2.06 -51.04 34.24
CA TRP A 43 3.31 -51.51 34.85
C TRP A 43 3.04 -52.46 36.02
N GLU A 44 2.16 -52.09 36.95
CA GLU A 44 1.75 -52.95 38.08
C GLU A 44 1.10 -54.27 37.61
N LYS A 45 0.40 -54.24 36.47
CA LYS A 45 -0.20 -55.43 35.83
C LYS A 45 0.77 -56.23 34.95
N GLY A 46 2.04 -55.83 34.83
CA GLY A 46 3.04 -56.49 33.99
C GLY A 46 2.72 -56.46 32.48
N ASP A 47 1.95 -55.49 32.02
CA ASP A 47 1.41 -55.45 30.67
C ASP A 47 2.49 -55.06 29.64
N LYS A 48 2.67 -55.94 28.64
CA LYS A 48 3.65 -55.77 27.55
C LYS A 48 3.48 -54.45 26.78
N ARG A 49 2.31 -53.81 26.80
CA ARG A 49 2.08 -52.48 26.19
C ARG A 49 3.08 -51.42 26.68
N VAL A 50 3.59 -51.50 27.91
CA VAL A 50 4.63 -50.58 28.40
C VAL A 50 5.99 -50.83 27.72
N PHE A 51 6.36 -52.10 27.49
CA PHE A 51 7.56 -52.45 26.73
C PHE A 51 7.45 -52.01 25.26
N ASP A 52 6.34 -52.35 24.60
CA ASP A 52 6.02 -51.94 23.23
C ASP A 52 6.04 -50.41 23.03
N TYR A 53 5.64 -49.65 24.06
CA TYR A 53 5.75 -48.19 24.10
C TYR A 53 7.23 -47.73 24.15
N CYS A 54 8.02 -48.26 25.08
CA CYS A 54 9.43 -47.88 25.25
C CYS A 54 10.30 -48.23 24.04
N GLU A 55 10.08 -49.40 23.43
CA GLU A 55 10.72 -49.77 22.16
C GLU A 55 10.33 -48.78 21.04
N SER A 56 9.04 -48.41 20.98
CA SER A 56 8.54 -47.45 20.00
C SER A 56 9.10 -46.04 20.20
N ASP A 57 9.33 -45.58 21.44
CA ASP A 57 10.04 -44.33 21.77
C ASP A 57 11.47 -44.39 21.24
N ALA A 58 12.24 -45.41 21.64
CA ALA A 58 13.65 -45.55 21.29
C ALA A 58 13.88 -45.62 19.77
N LYS A 59 13.09 -46.45 19.07
CA LYS A 59 13.16 -46.60 17.61
C LYS A 59 12.79 -45.33 16.86
N SER A 60 11.73 -44.63 17.29
CA SER A 60 11.32 -43.36 16.68
C SER A 60 12.38 -42.27 16.84
N CYS A 61 13.04 -42.22 18.01
CA CYS A 61 14.17 -41.34 18.27
C CYS A 61 15.38 -41.66 17.40
N LEU A 62 15.71 -42.94 17.18
CA LEU A 62 16.82 -43.35 16.32
C LEU A 62 16.59 -42.96 14.86
N GLU A 63 15.44 -43.34 14.27
CA GLU A 63 15.12 -43.01 12.87
C GLU A 63 15.13 -41.48 12.64
N LEU A 64 14.55 -40.69 13.57
CA LEU A 64 14.62 -39.22 13.52
C LEU A 64 16.06 -38.70 13.66
N GLY A 65 16.86 -39.30 14.54
CA GLY A 65 18.25 -38.97 14.76
C GLY A 65 19.07 -39.10 13.48
N GLU A 66 19.06 -40.28 12.85
CA GLU A 66 19.74 -40.55 11.59
C GLU A 66 19.33 -39.56 10.48
N ARG A 67 18.03 -39.25 10.40
CA ARG A 67 17.48 -38.34 9.38
C ARG A 67 18.00 -36.91 9.48
N PHE A 68 18.16 -36.38 10.69
CA PHE A 68 18.59 -34.98 10.91
C PHE A 68 20.07 -34.81 11.23
N LEU A 69 20.75 -35.84 11.76
CA LEU A 69 22.18 -35.82 12.07
C LEU A 69 23.04 -35.45 10.85
N THR A 70 22.64 -35.88 9.64
CA THR A 70 23.32 -35.50 8.39
C THR A 70 23.26 -33.99 8.12
N LEU A 71 22.12 -33.34 8.39
CA LEU A 71 21.97 -31.89 8.21
C LEU A 71 22.76 -31.11 9.27
N GLU A 72 22.62 -31.49 10.55
CA GLU A 72 23.32 -30.84 11.67
C GLU A 72 24.84 -30.99 11.55
N SER A 73 25.33 -32.14 11.07
CA SER A 73 26.76 -32.38 10.82
C SER A 73 27.32 -31.49 9.71
N GLU A 74 26.54 -31.20 8.66
CA GLU A 74 26.99 -30.31 7.58
C GLU A 74 26.85 -28.82 7.99
N LEU A 75 25.86 -28.45 8.81
CA LEU A 75 25.78 -27.12 9.45
C LEU A 75 26.98 -26.86 10.38
N ALA A 76 27.39 -27.87 11.17
CA ALA A 76 28.57 -27.81 12.03
C ALA A 76 29.86 -27.58 11.21
N LYS A 77 30.10 -28.41 10.18
CA LYS A 77 31.27 -28.29 9.28
C LYS A 77 31.38 -26.90 8.65
N VAL A 78 30.29 -26.38 8.07
CA VAL A 78 30.33 -25.09 7.38
C VAL A 78 30.55 -23.95 8.37
N SER A 79 29.82 -23.91 9.49
CA SER A 79 29.96 -22.86 10.51
C SER A 79 31.28 -22.92 11.29
N GLY A 80 31.91 -24.09 11.38
CA GLY A 80 33.12 -24.31 12.17
C GLY A 80 32.88 -24.54 13.66
N LEU A 81 31.63 -24.78 14.06
CA LEU A 81 31.26 -25.12 15.44
C LEU A 81 31.28 -26.64 15.66
N THR A 82 31.29 -27.05 16.94
CA THR A 82 31.02 -28.46 17.27
C THR A 82 29.59 -28.83 16.89
N LEU A 83 29.31 -30.12 16.67
CA LEU A 83 27.95 -30.61 16.44
C LEU A 83 27.00 -30.29 17.61
N PHE A 84 27.52 -30.27 18.84
CA PHE A 84 26.76 -29.94 20.04
C PHE A 84 26.30 -28.46 20.01
N ASP A 85 27.19 -27.55 19.64
CA ASP A 85 26.90 -26.12 19.57
C ASP A 85 26.04 -25.77 18.35
N ALA A 86 26.36 -26.33 17.18
CA ALA A 86 25.64 -26.06 15.94
C ALA A 86 24.15 -26.40 16.05
N SER A 87 23.82 -27.58 16.60
CA SER A 87 22.44 -28.04 16.86
C SER A 87 21.71 -27.27 17.99
N ARG A 88 22.38 -26.31 18.64
CA ARG A 88 21.82 -25.43 19.69
C ARG A 88 21.85 -23.95 19.31
N ALA A 89 22.61 -23.59 18.28
CA ALA A 89 22.75 -22.23 17.78
C ALA A 89 21.51 -21.74 17.02
N THR A 90 21.30 -20.43 17.01
CA THR A 90 20.43 -19.79 16.02
C THR A 90 21.18 -19.62 14.70
N ALA A 91 20.46 -19.49 13.58
CA ALA A 91 21.09 -19.32 12.26
C ALA A 91 22.01 -18.07 12.19
N GLY A 92 21.69 -17.00 12.93
CA GLY A 92 22.57 -15.84 13.07
C GLY A 92 23.86 -16.12 13.86
N GLN A 93 23.85 -17.05 14.83
CA GLN A 93 25.07 -17.51 15.50
C GLN A 93 25.93 -18.41 14.60
N LEU A 94 25.31 -19.21 13.72
CA LEU A 94 26.05 -19.98 12.71
C LEU A 94 26.76 -19.06 11.70
N VAL A 95 26.11 -17.97 11.29
CA VAL A 95 26.72 -16.91 10.45
C VAL A 95 27.81 -16.15 11.23
N GLU A 96 27.58 -15.79 12.49
CA GLU A 96 28.60 -15.14 13.32
C GLU A 96 29.86 -16.01 13.50
N ALA A 97 29.70 -17.32 13.73
CA ALA A 97 30.81 -18.26 13.86
C ALA A 97 31.61 -18.39 12.54
N LEU A 98 30.92 -18.49 11.41
CA LEU A 98 31.52 -18.49 10.08
C LEU A 98 32.31 -17.20 9.84
N LEU A 99 31.70 -16.02 9.98
CA LEU A 99 32.36 -14.72 9.81
C LEU A 99 33.54 -14.52 10.77
N THR A 100 33.43 -15.00 12.02
CA THR A 100 34.52 -15.01 13.01
C THR A 100 35.73 -15.82 12.50
N ARG A 101 35.50 -17.02 11.97
CA ARG A 101 36.56 -17.90 11.44
C ARG A 101 37.21 -17.34 10.17
N GLU A 102 36.41 -16.81 9.25
CA GLU A 102 36.95 -16.23 8.01
C GLU A 102 37.68 -14.89 8.26
N SER A 103 37.22 -14.08 9.22
CA SER A 103 37.96 -12.88 9.68
C SER A 103 39.36 -13.23 10.18
N PHE A 104 39.47 -14.27 11.01
CA PHE A 104 40.77 -14.72 11.55
C PHE A 104 41.72 -15.17 10.44
N LYS A 105 41.26 -15.99 9.49
CA LYS A 105 42.05 -16.43 8.32
C LYS A 105 42.55 -15.23 7.50
N ARG A 106 41.70 -14.22 7.29
CA ARG A 106 42.01 -13.00 6.54
C ARG A 106 42.68 -11.90 7.39
N LYS A 107 43.10 -12.22 8.62
CA LYS A 107 43.79 -11.33 9.57
C LYS A 107 43.02 -10.03 9.90
N MET A 108 41.69 -10.05 9.79
CA MET A 108 40.81 -8.90 10.06
C MET A 108 40.46 -8.80 11.54
N ILE A 109 40.37 -7.57 12.07
CA ILE A 109 39.92 -7.30 13.44
C ILE A 109 38.41 -7.54 13.54
N LEU A 110 37.97 -8.30 14.55
CA LEU A 110 36.56 -8.62 14.75
C LEU A 110 35.81 -7.48 15.47
N PRO A 111 34.66 -7.00 14.96
CA PRO A 111 33.85 -6.01 15.66
C PRO A 111 33.32 -6.55 17.00
N ASN A 112 33.27 -5.68 18.00
CA ASN A 112 32.70 -6.01 19.31
C ASN A 112 31.19 -6.26 19.25
N LYS A 113 30.66 -6.99 20.24
CA LYS A 113 29.21 -7.10 20.41
C LYS A 113 28.65 -5.78 20.98
N PRO A 114 27.46 -5.36 20.54
CA PRO A 114 26.89 -4.08 20.95
C PRO A 114 26.50 -4.08 22.43
N SER A 115 26.66 -2.93 23.08
CA SER A 115 26.17 -2.69 24.44
C SER A 115 24.63 -2.70 24.49
N TYR A 116 24.06 -2.81 25.69
CA TYR A 116 22.61 -2.76 25.87
C TYR A 116 21.98 -1.48 25.31
N SER A 117 22.62 -0.32 25.50
CA SER A 117 22.14 0.96 24.95
C SER A 117 22.21 1.02 23.42
N GLN A 118 23.27 0.47 22.82
CA GLN A 118 23.38 0.34 21.36
C GLN A 118 22.29 -0.58 20.79
N VAL A 119 21.98 -1.70 21.45
CA VAL A 119 20.88 -2.60 21.03
C VAL A 119 19.53 -1.89 21.08
N GLN A 120 19.25 -1.10 22.11
CA GLN A 120 17.98 -0.35 22.19
C GLN A 120 17.90 0.76 21.13
N SER A 121 19.00 1.48 20.86
CA SER A 121 19.08 2.46 19.77
C SER A 121 18.79 1.83 18.40
N ARG A 122 19.45 0.70 18.10
CA ARG A 122 19.25 -0.08 16.87
C ARG A 122 17.83 -0.67 16.72
N LEU A 123 17.10 -0.85 17.82
CA LEU A 123 15.70 -1.33 17.82
C LEU A 123 14.67 -0.22 17.57
N ALA A 124 15.03 1.05 17.76
CA ALA A 124 14.08 2.17 17.66
C ALA A 124 13.67 2.52 16.21
N ASN A 125 14.52 2.20 15.23
CA ASN A 125 14.32 2.51 13.81
C ASN A 125 14.25 1.21 12.98
N PRO A 126 13.04 0.67 12.71
CA PRO A 126 12.89 -0.57 11.93
C PRO A 126 13.12 -0.34 10.44
N ILE A 127 13.99 -1.16 9.84
CA ILE A 127 14.29 -1.21 8.40
C ILE A 127 13.01 -1.55 7.59
N GLN A 128 12.85 -0.92 6.42
CA GLN A 128 11.70 -1.17 5.54
C GLN A 128 11.65 -2.64 5.05
N GLY A 129 10.45 -3.22 5.05
CA GLY A 129 10.26 -4.65 4.80
C GLY A 129 10.41 -5.09 3.35
N ALA A 130 10.42 -6.42 3.17
CA ALA A 130 10.32 -7.08 1.88
C ALA A 130 9.05 -6.68 1.13
N PHE A 131 9.19 -6.54 -0.18
CA PHE A 131 8.19 -6.02 -1.10
C PHE A 131 7.29 -7.16 -1.64
N VAL A 132 5.97 -6.91 -1.74
CA VAL A 132 4.96 -7.93 -2.09
C VAL A 132 3.76 -7.33 -2.85
N LYS A 133 3.32 -7.98 -3.94
CA LYS A 133 1.93 -7.95 -4.43
C LYS A 133 1.30 -9.33 -4.31
N MET A 134 -0.02 -9.35 -4.45
CA MET A 134 -0.85 -10.51 -4.68
C MET A 134 -1.74 -10.16 -5.88
N PRO A 135 -1.92 -11.05 -6.87
CA PRO A 135 -2.98 -10.91 -7.87
C PRO A 135 -4.36 -10.72 -7.23
N GLU A 136 -5.32 -10.28 -8.03
CA GLU A 136 -6.71 -10.10 -7.57
C GLU A 136 -7.29 -11.44 -7.08
N PRO A 137 -8.26 -11.44 -6.13
CA PRO A 137 -8.84 -12.68 -5.65
C PRO A 137 -9.69 -13.34 -6.74
N GLY A 138 -9.24 -14.50 -7.24
CA GLY A 138 -9.87 -15.19 -8.36
C GLY A 138 -9.15 -16.48 -8.73
N VAL A 139 -9.64 -17.12 -9.80
CA VAL A 139 -9.01 -18.26 -10.48
C VAL A 139 -8.36 -17.74 -11.76
N TYR A 140 -7.14 -18.18 -12.03
CA TYR A 140 -6.39 -17.88 -13.26
C TYR A 140 -5.84 -19.19 -13.82
N ASP A 141 -5.97 -19.39 -15.13
CA ASP A 141 -5.33 -20.49 -15.85
C ASP A 141 -4.05 -20.00 -16.55
N GLY A 142 -3.03 -20.85 -16.65
CA GLY A 142 -1.75 -20.52 -17.33
C GLY A 142 -0.90 -19.47 -16.60
N VAL A 143 -0.58 -19.71 -15.33
CA VAL A 143 0.23 -18.78 -14.51
C VAL A 143 1.70 -19.17 -14.50
N VAL A 144 2.56 -18.24 -14.91
CA VAL A 144 4.02 -18.35 -14.82
C VAL A 144 4.51 -17.62 -13.57
N VAL A 145 5.39 -18.26 -12.81
CA VAL A 145 6.02 -17.66 -11.62
C VAL A 145 7.54 -17.67 -11.76
N PHE A 146 8.11 -16.47 -11.76
CA PHE A 146 9.54 -16.24 -11.61
C PHE A 146 9.86 -15.89 -10.16
N ASP A 147 11.01 -16.35 -9.65
CA ASP A 147 11.57 -15.96 -8.35
C ASP A 147 13.06 -15.64 -8.52
N PHE A 148 13.60 -14.74 -7.70
CA PHE A 148 15.01 -14.36 -7.80
C PHE A 148 15.88 -15.33 -7.00
N ARG A 149 16.92 -15.88 -7.65
CA ARG A 149 17.84 -16.89 -7.10
C ARG A 149 18.58 -16.35 -5.87
N SER A 150 18.01 -16.60 -4.70
CA SER A 150 18.50 -16.07 -3.41
C SER A 150 18.71 -14.54 -3.43
N LEU A 151 17.70 -13.78 -3.86
CA LEU A 151 17.69 -12.31 -4.06
C LEU A 151 18.57 -11.48 -3.11
N TYR A 152 18.35 -11.54 -1.79
CA TYR A 152 19.14 -10.72 -0.86
C TYR A 152 20.61 -11.15 -0.82
N PRO A 153 20.96 -12.45 -0.68
CA PRO A 153 22.33 -12.92 -0.89
C PRO A 153 22.99 -12.49 -2.20
N SER A 154 22.30 -12.56 -3.34
CA SER A 154 22.89 -12.17 -4.62
C SER A 154 23.13 -10.66 -4.70
N ILE A 155 22.19 -9.81 -4.25
CA ILE A 155 22.40 -8.35 -4.12
C ILE A 155 23.61 -8.01 -3.23
N ILE A 156 23.75 -8.69 -2.09
CA ILE A 156 24.88 -8.47 -1.16
C ILE A 156 26.22 -8.76 -1.86
N VAL A 157 26.28 -9.80 -2.70
CA VAL A 157 27.47 -10.14 -3.48
C VAL A 157 27.70 -9.14 -4.61
N SER A 158 26.69 -8.94 -5.48
CA SER A 158 26.81 -8.14 -6.71
C SER A 158 27.12 -6.66 -6.47
N HIS A 159 26.65 -6.09 -5.35
CA HIS A 159 26.94 -4.70 -4.96
C HIS A 159 27.98 -4.58 -3.84
N ASN A 160 28.69 -5.68 -3.51
CA ASN A 160 29.74 -5.73 -2.49
C ASN A 160 29.33 -5.10 -1.15
N VAL A 161 28.13 -5.44 -0.65
CA VAL A 161 27.50 -4.75 0.49
C VAL A 161 28.03 -5.25 1.83
N ASP A 162 28.94 -4.49 2.44
CA ASP A 162 29.51 -4.70 3.78
C ASP A 162 29.53 -3.37 4.57
N LEU A 163 29.83 -3.42 5.86
CA LEU A 163 30.18 -2.25 6.66
C LEU A 163 31.55 -1.68 6.28
N ALA A 164 32.49 -2.54 5.86
CA ALA A 164 33.85 -2.14 5.46
C ALA A 164 33.93 -1.52 4.06
N THR A 165 32.90 -1.69 3.23
CA THR A 165 32.84 -1.18 1.84
C THR A 165 31.99 0.09 1.70
N LEU A 166 31.16 0.40 2.70
CA LEU A 166 30.38 1.64 2.78
C LEU A 166 31.31 2.86 2.69
N ASP A 167 31.16 3.66 1.63
CA ASP A 167 32.10 4.73 1.28
C ASP A 167 31.42 5.78 0.40
N ASP A 168 31.20 6.98 0.94
CA ASP A 168 30.52 8.10 0.25
C ASP A 168 31.26 8.63 -0.99
N SER A 169 32.51 8.20 -1.23
CA SER A 169 33.23 8.48 -2.47
C SER A 169 32.89 7.51 -3.62
N ALA A 170 32.37 6.32 -3.32
CA ALA A 170 32.12 5.23 -4.29
C ALA A 170 30.81 5.39 -5.09
N LYS A 171 30.61 6.56 -5.69
CA LYS A 171 29.38 6.95 -6.42
C LYS A 171 29.08 6.12 -7.68
N ASN A 172 29.99 5.26 -8.09
CA ASN A 172 29.79 4.28 -9.16
C ASN A 172 28.91 3.09 -8.73
N ASN A 173 28.68 2.88 -7.43
CA ASN A 173 27.81 1.84 -6.89
C ASN A 173 26.95 2.41 -5.75
N GLU A 174 26.14 3.40 -6.09
CA GLU A 174 25.14 4.03 -5.22
C GLU A 174 23.86 3.18 -5.17
N SER A 175 23.37 2.92 -3.96
CA SER A 175 22.09 2.23 -3.73
C SER A 175 20.88 3.16 -3.96
N PRO A 176 19.66 2.63 -4.19
CA PRO A 176 18.46 3.47 -4.39
C PRO A 176 18.00 4.28 -3.16
N VAL A 177 18.78 4.29 -2.08
CA VAL A 177 18.60 5.11 -0.86
C VAL A 177 19.79 6.07 -0.60
N GLY A 178 20.75 6.15 -1.54
CA GLY A 178 21.87 7.10 -1.50
C GLY A 178 23.15 6.61 -0.79
N HIS A 179 23.16 5.40 -0.23
CA HIS A 179 24.39 4.83 0.35
C HIS A 179 25.27 4.24 -0.76
N CYS A 180 26.54 4.61 -0.77
CA CYS A 180 27.54 4.15 -1.75
C CYS A 180 28.43 3.04 -1.17
N PHE A 181 28.77 2.02 -1.98
CA PHE A 181 29.60 0.89 -1.55
C PHE A 181 30.75 0.65 -2.54
N SER A 182 31.99 0.78 -2.10
CA SER A 182 33.18 0.55 -2.92
C SER A 182 33.24 -0.88 -3.46
N LEU A 183 33.41 -1.02 -4.78
CA LEU A 183 33.69 -2.30 -5.44
C LEU A 183 35.18 -2.68 -5.40
N GLU A 184 36.06 -1.77 -4.99
CA GLU A 184 37.53 -1.97 -4.94
C GLU A 184 38.00 -2.54 -3.59
N LYS A 185 37.27 -2.27 -2.51
CA LYS A 185 37.54 -2.79 -1.17
C LYS A 185 36.94 -4.19 -1.00
N GLU A 186 37.70 -5.16 -0.49
CA GLU A 186 37.14 -6.50 -0.21
C GLU A 186 36.14 -6.45 0.95
N GLY A 187 34.85 -6.65 0.67
CA GLY A 187 33.82 -6.85 1.70
C GLY A 187 33.87 -8.28 2.26
N LEU A 188 33.95 -8.45 3.58
CA LEU A 188 33.99 -9.76 4.24
C LEU A 188 32.69 -10.55 4.01
N ILE A 189 31.53 -9.94 4.25
CA ILE A 189 30.22 -10.58 4.07
C ILE A 189 29.97 -10.95 2.61
N PRO A 190 30.13 -10.05 1.61
CA PRO A 190 29.98 -10.37 0.19
C PRO A 190 30.84 -11.55 -0.27
N SER A 191 32.14 -11.54 0.02
CA SER A 191 33.07 -12.57 -0.44
C SER A 191 32.83 -13.94 0.22
N VAL A 192 32.62 -13.98 1.55
CA VAL A 192 32.25 -15.24 2.25
C VAL A 192 30.89 -15.76 1.77
N LEU A 193 29.96 -14.87 1.41
CA LEU A 193 28.66 -15.26 0.87
C LEU A 193 28.76 -15.76 -0.59
N LYS A 194 29.63 -15.18 -1.42
CA LYS A 194 29.95 -15.67 -2.77
C LYS A 194 30.44 -17.13 -2.70
N GLU A 195 31.42 -17.42 -1.84
CA GLU A 195 31.90 -18.78 -1.60
C GLU A 195 30.77 -19.76 -1.20
N VAL A 196 29.86 -19.34 -0.29
CA VAL A 196 28.75 -20.16 0.19
C VAL A 196 27.71 -20.43 -0.92
N LEU A 197 27.45 -19.45 -1.79
CA LEU A 197 26.56 -19.59 -2.93
C LEU A 197 27.18 -20.49 -4.02
N GLU A 198 28.43 -20.29 -4.40
CA GLU A 198 29.14 -21.10 -5.40
C GLU A 198 29.20 -22.59 -4.99
N LYS A 199 29.61 -22.86 -3.74
CA LYS A 199 29.63 -24.22 -3.17
C LYS A 199 28.23 -24.86 -3.20
N ARG A 200 27.17 -24.07 -2.91
CA ARG A 200 25.78 -24.52 -3.00
C ARG A 200 25.33 -24.80 -4.44
N TYR A 201 25.81 -24.03 -5.41
CA TYR A 201 25.46 -24.18 -6.83
C TYR A 201 26.07 -25.46 -7.40
N ALA A 202 27.37 -25.68 -7.20
CA ALA A 202 28.04 -26.94 -7.57
C ALA A 202 27.33 -28.17 -6.96
N LEU A 203 26.87 -28.06 -5.70
CA LEU A 203 26.10 -29.12 -5.04
C LEU A 203 24.68 -29.30 -5.61
N LYS A 204 23.97 -28.23 -6.03
CA LYS A 204 22.69 -28.35 -6.79
C LYS A 204 22.91 -29.17 -8.07
N ASP A 205 23.99 -28.92 -8.80
CA ASP A 205 24.24 -29.55 -10.10
C ASP A 205 24.77 -30.99 -9.98
N ALA A 206 25.57 -31.30 -8.95
CA ALA A 206 25.87 -32.68 -8.58
C ALA A 206 24.60 -33.47 -8.19
N MET A 207 23.69 -32.84 -7.42
CA MET A 207 22.43 -33.45 -6.98
C MET A 207 21.45 -33.73 -8.14
N LYS A 208 21.56 -33.03 -9.28
CA LYS A 208 20.81 -33.37 -10.51
C LYS A 208 21.21 -34.74 -11.06
N LYS A 209 22.50 -35.10 -10.96
CA LYS A 209 23.07 -36.34 -11.51
C LYS A 209 23.01 -37.53 -10.53
N ALA A 210 22.99 -37.27 -9.22
CA ALA A 210 22.97 -38.29 -8.18
C ALA A 210 21.63 -39.04 -8.04
N ARG A 211 21.70 -40.27 -7.51
CA ARG A 211 20.56 -41.15 -7.16
C ARG A 211 20.73 -41.67 -5.72
N GLY A 212 19.67 -42.27 -5.16
CA GLY A 212 19.72 -42.93 -3.85
C GLY A 212 20.20 -42.04 -2.69
N THR A 213 20.89 -42.66 -1.73
CA THR A 213 21.46 -42.02 -0.53
C THR A 213 22.41 -40.86 -0.83
N ASP A 214 23.15 -40.93 -1.95
CA ASP A 214 24.02 -39.84 -2.39
C ASP A 214 23.26 -38.56 -2.71
N LYS A 215 22.07 -38.69 -3.30
CA LYS A 215 21.19 -37.55 -3.57
C LYS A 215 20.71 -36.90 -2.27
N GLU A 216 20.44 -37.69 -1.23
CA GLU A 216 20.05 -37.18 0.08
C GLU A 216 21.20 -36.48 0.81
N ARG A 217 22.41 -37.06 0.75
CA ARG A 217 23.65 -36.47 1.28
C ARG A 217 23.96 -35.12 0.63
N LEU A 218 23.85 -35.03 -0.70
CA LEU A 218 24.01 -33.78 -1.45
C LEU A 218 22.89 -32.77 -1.15
N HIS A 219 21.64 -33.24 -1.01
CA HIS A 219 20.50 -32.40 -0.63
C HIS A 219 20.72 -31.74 0.74
N ALA A 220 21.17 -32.49 1.75
CA ALA A 220 21.48 -31.96 3.08
C ALA A 220 22.56 -30.86 3.02
N ARG A 221 23.63 -31.07 2.24
CA ARG A 221 24.72 -30.10 2.06
C ARG A 221 24.26 -28.80 1.40
N GLN A 222 23.57 -28.85 0.26
CA GLN A 222 23.07 -27.61 -0.37
C GLN A 222 22.03 -26.89 0.50
N TRP A 223 21.32 -27.62 1.35
CA TRP A 223 20.32 -27.06 2.26
C TRP A 223 20.95 -26.35 3.45
N ALA A 224 21.98 -26.93 4.06
CA ALA A 224 22.79 -26.26 5.09
C ALA A 224 23.33 -24.91 4.59
N LEU A 225 23.90 -24.91 3.37
CA LEU A 225 24.36 -23.69 2.71
C LEU A 225 23.22 -22.72 2.37
N LYS A 226 22.03 -23.21 1.99
CA LYS A 226 20.84 -22.36 1.75
C LYS A 226 20.35 -21.68 3.03
N ILE A 227 20.34 -22.41 4.16
CA ILE A 227 19.96 -21.89 5.48
C ILE A 227 20.93 -20.79 5.91
N LEU A 228 22.24 -21.02 5.76
CA LEU A 228 23.27 -20.02 6.03
C LEU A 228 23.13 -18.79 5.11
N ALA A 229 23.15 -18.97 3.78
CA ALA A 229 23.07 -17.88 2.80
C ALA A 229 21.88 -16.96 3.07
N ASN A 230 20.67 -17.51 3.20
CA ASN A 230 19.46 -16.73 3.48
C ASN A 230 19.48 -16.03 4.86
N SER A 231 20.40 -16.39 5.76
CA SER A 231 20.55 -15.80 7.09
C SER A 231 21.56 -14.64 7.16
N PHE A 232 22.42 -14.43 6.15
CA PHE A 232 23.38 -13.31 6.16
C PHE A 232 22.68 -11.95 6.20
N TYR A 233 21.70 -11.71 5.33
CA TYR A 233 20.86 -10.51 5.38
C TYR A 233 20.16 -10.36 6.75
N GLY A 234 19.60 -11.46 7.28
CA GLY A 234 18.96 -11.47 8.60
C GLY A 234 19.93 -11.15 9.75
N TYR A 235 21.23 -11.45 9.59
CA TYR A 235 22.27 -11.19 10.58
C TYR A 235 22.85 -9.77 10.48
N MET A 236 23.13 -9.26 9.27
CA MET A 236 23.64 -7.89 9.10
C MET A 236 22.60 -6.83 9.53
N ALA A 237 21.31 -7.13 9.36
CA ALA A 237 20.21 -6.30 9.85
C ALA A 237 19.83 -6.55 11.33
N TYR A 238 20.47 -7.50 12.04
CA TYR A 238 20.08 -7.88 13.40
C TYR A 238 20.67 -6.93 14.47
N PRO A 239 19.87 -6.22 15.29
CA PRO A 239 20.39 -5.24 16.25
C PRO A 239 21.48 -5.71 17.23
N ARG A 240 21.62 -7.03 17.48
CA ARG A 240 22.65 -7.59 18.38
C ARG A 240 23.86 -8.21 17.67
N SER A 241 23.96 -8.16 16.34
CA SER A 241 25.13 -8.68 15.61
C SER A 241 26.36 -7.77 15.75
N ARG A 242 27.53 -8.37 15.50
CA ARG A 242 28.83 -7.69 15.42
C ARG A 242 28.90 -6.84 14.15
N TRP A 243 28.75 -7.48 12.99
CA TRP A 243 28.65 -6.85 11.66
C TRP A 243 27.23 -6.32 11.39
N TYR A 244 26.74 -5.46 12.28
CA TYR A 244 25.49 -4.73 12.05
C TYR A 244 25.76 -3.47 11.22
N SER A 245 25.05 -3.30 10.12
CA SER A 245 24.89 -2.01 9.44
C SER A 245 23.42 -1.83 9.07
N ARG A 246 22.88 -0.66 9.39
CA ARG A 246 21.51 -0.28 9.01
C ARG A 246 21.46 0.12 7.55
N GLU A 247 22.49 0.83 7.12
CA GLU A 247 22.75 1.41 5.81
C GLU A 247 22.78 0.30 4.76
N ALA A 248 23.58 -0.74 5.01
CA ALA A 248 23.63 -1.97 4.21
C ALA A 248 22.28 -2.71 4.18
N GLY A 249 21.62 -2.85 5.34
CA GLY A 249 20.31 -3.51 5.42
C GLY A 249 19.23 -2.78 4.62
N GLU A 250 19.13 -1.46 4.73
CA GLU A 250 18.21 -0.61 3.97
C GLU A 250 18.53 -0.69 2.47
N SER A 251 19.81 -0.59 2.09
CA SER A 251 20.29 -0.69 0.70
C SER A 251 19.94 -2.03 0.03
N VAL A 252 20.16 -3.16 0.72
CA VAL A 252 19.79 -4.50 0.18
C VAL A 252 18.30 -4.62 -0.07
N THR A 253 17.45 -4.03 0.79
CA THR A 253 16.00 -3.99 0.51
C THR A 253 15.64 -3.04 -0.64
N ALA A 254 16.39 -1.94 -0.81
CA ALA A 254 16.14 -0.94 -1.84
C ALA A 254 16.50 -1.46 -3.25
N TRP A 255 17.66 -2.10 -3.40
CA TRP A 255 18.00 -2.84 -4.63
C TRP A 255 17.00 -3.96 -4.92
N ALA A 256 16.57 -4.71 -3.90
CA ALA A 256 15.58 -5.78 -4.09
C ALA A 256 14.22 -5.26 -4.58
N ARG A 257 13.80 -4.06 -4.13
CA ARG A 257 12.64 -3.35 -4.71
C ARG A 257 12.90 -2.99 -6.17
N HIS A 258 14.00 -2.28 -6.42
CA HIS A 258 14.41 -1.85 -7.76
C HIS A 258 14.42 -2.98 -8.80
N TYR A 259 15.08 -4.11 -8.53
CA TYR A 259 15.15 -5.24 -9.47
C TYR A 259 13.81 -5.94 -9.71
N ILE A 260 12.93 -6.02 -8.70
CA ILE A 260 11.57 -6.54 -8.90
C ILE A 260 10.76 -5.59 -9.79
N LYS A 261 10.87 -4.26 -9.62
CA LYS A 261 10.17 -3.28 -10.47
C LYS A 261 10.69 -3.24 -11.90
N ASP A 262 12.00 -3.26 -12.08
CA ASP A 262 12.61 -3.28 -13.42
C ASP A 262 12.19 -4.55 -14.19
N THR A 263 12.12 -5.69 -13.50
CA THR A 263 11.59 -6.94 -14.07
C THR A 263 10.10 -6.87 -14.40
N ILE A 264 9.28 -6.19 -13.57
CA ILE A 264 7.87 -5.91 -13.90
C ILE A 264 7.78 -5.06 -15.17
N ARG A 265 8.48 -3.92 -15.22
CA ARG A 265 8.44 -2.97 -16.34
C ARG A 265 8.88 -3.65 -17.65
N LYS A 266 10.02 -4.34 -17.64
CA LYS A 266 10.54 -5.07 -18.81
C LYS A 266 9.61 -6.19 -19.30
N ALA A 267 8.76 -6.75 -18.42
CA ALA A 267 7.77 -7.75 -18.79
C ALA A 267 6.51 -7.13 -19.43
N GLU A 268 6.04 -6.00 -18.89
CA GLU A 268 4.95 -5.22 -19.49
C GLU A 268 5.35 -4.65 -20.86
N GLU A 269 6.61 -4.19 -21.00
CA GLU A 269 7.22 -3.80 -22.29
C GLU A 269 7.33 -4.96 -23.29
N ALA A 270 7.42 -6.20 -22.82
CA ALA A 270 7.42 -7.40 -23.66
C ALA A 270 6.00 -7.88 -24.02
N GLY A 271 4.95 -7.15 -23.62
CA GLY A 271 3.56 -7.46 -23.95
C GLY A 271 2.89 -8.49 -23.04
N PHE A 272 3.54 -8.93 -21.97
CA PHE A 272 2.95 -9.93 -21.08
C PHE A 272 1.82 -9.37 -20.24
N ASN A 273 0.79 -10.20 -20.00
CA ASN A 273 -0.21 -9.95 -18.97
C ASN A 273 0.41 -10.18 -17.58
N VAL A 274 1.24 -9.24 -17.15
CA VAL A 274 1.69 -9.15 -15.76
C VAL A 274 0.47 -8.81 -14.92
N LEU A 275 0.20 -9.60 -13.88
CA LEU A 275 -1.01 -9.51 -13.06
C LEU A 275 -0.92 -8.31 -12.07
N TYR A 276 -0.85 -7.11 -12.63
CA TYR A 276 -0.47 -5.87 -11.97
C TYR A 276 -1.19 -4.65 -12.58
N GLY A 277 -1.72 -3.74 -11.75
CA GLY A 277 -2.06 -2.38 -12.20
C GLY A 277 -2.82 -1.57 -11.15
N ASP A 278 -2.15 -0.61 -10.49
CA ASP A 278 -2.74 0.33 -9.54
C ASP A 278 -2.77 1.73 -10.20
N SER A 279 -3.91 2.45 -10.32
CA SER A 279 -3.91 3.81 -10.94
C SER A 279 -5.07 4.75 -10.51
N VAL A 280 -4.85 6.05 -10.68
CA VAL A 280 -5.82 7.16 -10.47
C VAL A 280 -6.34 7.75 -11.80
N THR A 281 -7.52 8.39 -11.81
CA THR A 281 -8.06 9.03 -13.03
C THR A 281 -7.44 10.39 -13.34
N SER A 282 -7.42 10.82 -14.61
CA SER A 282 -6.91 12.14 -15.05
C SER A 282 -7.39 13.36 -14.25
N GLU A 283 -8.63 13.37 -13.76
CA GLU A 283 -9.20 14.45 -12.93
C GLU A 283 -8.53 14.66 -11.54
N ARG A 284 -7.52 13.86 -11.17
CA ARG A 284 -6.88 13.93 -9.84
C ARG A 284 -5.81 15.01 -9.73
N PHE A 285 -5.64 15.50 -8.51
CA PHE A 285 -4.68 16.55 -8.17
C PHE A 285 -3.69 16.02 -7.14
N LEU A 286 -2.43 16.40 -7.30
CA LEU A 286 -1.31 16.00 -6.45
C LEU A 286 -0.87 17.20 -5.60
N VAL A 287 -0.42 16.95 -4.38
CA VAL A 287 0.32 17.95 -3.60
C VAL A 287 1.81 17.71 -3.85
N LEU A 288 2.47 18.68 -4.47
CA LEU A 288 3.87 18.60 -4.90
C LEU A 288 4.71 19.70 -4.26
N LEU A 289 6.02 19.50 -4.22
CA LEU A 289 7.05 20.43 -3.78
C LEU A 289 8.16 20.44 -4.84
N ASP A 290 8.53 21.62 -5.33
CA ASP A 290 9.58 21.78 -6.34
C ASP A 290 10.99 21.91 -5.71
N ASP A 291 12.02 22.05 -6.54
CA ASP A 291 13.42 22.29 -6.12
C ASP A 291 13.63 23.63 -5.40
N LYS A 292 12.69 24.58 -5.51
CA LYS A 292 12.70 25.86 -4.78
C LYS A 292 11.99 25.76 -3.43
N GLU A 293 11.62 24.55 -3.03
CA GLU A 293 10.85 24.21 -1.83
C GLU A 293 9.49 24.93 -1.76
N LEU A 294 8.89 25.21 -2.93
CA LEU A 294 7.54 25.78 -3.08
C LEU A 294 6.51 24.66 -3.30
N VAL A 295 5.37 24.75 -2.61
CA VAL A 295 4.26 23.80 -2.67
C VAL A 295 3.31 24.14 -3.82
N HIS A 296 2.97 23.14 -4.64
CA HIS A 296 2.06 23.24 -5.77
C HIS A 296 0.89 22.25 -5.65
N VAL A 297 -0.24 22.58 -6.26
CA VAL A 297 -1.41 21.68 -6.36
C VAL A 297 -1.77 21.51 -7.84
N LYS A 298 -1.01 20.64 -8.52
CA LYS A 298 -1.16 20.38 -9.96
C LYS A 298 -2.11 19.22 -10.24
N ASN A 299 -2.78 19.26 -11.39
CA ASN A 299 -3.49 18.11 -11.92
C ASN A 299 -2.48 17.08 -12.48
N VAL A 300 -2.81 15.79 -12.41
CA VAL A 300 -1.90 14.71 -12.85
C VAL A 300 -1.73 14.63 -14.38
N GLU A 301 -2.77 14.98 -15.13
CA GLU A 301 -2.74 15.04 -16.60
C GLU A 301 -2.06 16.33 -17.08
N GLU A 302 -2.30 17.49 -16.44
CA GLU A 302 -1.54 18.72 -16.68
C GLU A 302 -0.03 18.52 -16.45
N LEU A 303 0.36 17.84 -15.36
CA LEU A 303 1.76 17.53 -15.05
C LEU A 303 2.40 16.60 -16.10
N PHE A 304 1.63 15.68 -16.68
CA PHE A 304 2.09 14.80 -17.74
C PHE A 304 2.38 15.59 -19.02
N GLU A 305 1.40 16.38 -19.49
CA GLU A 305 1.53 17.15 -20.73
C GLU A 305 2.63 18.24 -20.63
N GLU A 306 2.83 18.86 -19.47
CA GLU A 306 3.96 19.78 -19.21
C GLU A 306 5.35 19.14 -19.44
N ASN A 307 5.45 17.82 -19.26
CA ASN A 307 6.71 17.08 -19.31
C ASN A 307 6.79 16.10 -20.50
N ALA A 308 5.79 16.07 -21.39
CA ALA A 308 5.69 15.14 -22.52
C ALA A 308 6.85 15.19 -23.54
N LYS A 309 7.68 16.25 -23.48
CA LYS A 309 9.00 16.31 -24.16
C LYS A 309 9.99 15.22 -23.71
N HIS A 310 9.72 14.55 -22.59
CA HIS A 310 10.51 13.44 -22.02
C HIS A 310 9.72 12.12 -22.04
N LEU A 311 8.71 12.02 -22.91
CA LEU A 311 7.88 10.82 -23.08
C LEU A 311 8.69 9.64 -23.62
N ILE A 312 8.52 8.49 -22.97
CA ILE A 312 8.95 7.16 -23.39
C ILE A 312 7.68 6.31 -23.58
N GLU A 313 7.57 5.60 -24.70
CA GLU A 313 6.43 4.69 -24.95
C GLU A 313 6.83 3.24 -24.66
N CYS A 314 6.09 2.60 -23.75
CA CYS A 314 6.32 1.26 -23.22
C CYS A 314 5.07 0.40 -23.51
N GLY A 315 4.90 -0.05 -24.75
CA GLY A 315 3.70 -0.75 -25.21
C GLY A 315 2.45 0.14 -25.15
N GLU A 316 1.39 -0.31 -24.47
CA GLU A 316 0.19 0.52 -24.24
C GLU A 316 0.37 1.62 -23.17
N LYS A 317 1.52 1.67 -22.51
CA LYS A 317 1.83 2.65 -21.46
C LYS A 317 2.70 3.78 -21.99
N GLN A 318 2.46 4.98 -21.50
CA GLN A 318 3.26 6.17 -21.75
C GLN A 318 3.90 6.62 -20.44
N VAL A 319 5.23 6.71 -20.40
CA VAL A 319 6.04 6.96 -19.19
C VAL A 319 6.83 8.24 -19.35
N ILE A 320 6.87 9.07 -18.31
CA ILE A 320 7.71 10.27 -18.24
C ILE A 320 8.61 10.15 -17.02
N PRO A 321 9.94 10.06 -17.17
CA PRO A 321 10.88 10.29 -16.09
C PRO A 321 10.70 11.71 -15.55
N LEU A 322 10.47 11.84 -14.24
CA LEU A 322 10.18 13.11 -13.59
C LEU A 322 11.35 13.50 -12.68
N THR A 323 11.86 14.72 -12.84
CA THR A 323 12.95 15.28 -12.03
C THR A 323 12.54 16.62 -11.45
N GLY A 324 13.07 16.97 -10.27
CA GLY A 324 12.80 18.25 -9.61
C GLY A 324 11.47 18.36 -8.87
N TRP A 325 10.78 17.23 -8.67
CA TRP A 325 9.47 17.15 -8.03
C TRP A 325 9.45 16.13 -6.89
N ARG A 326 8.90 16.56 -5.74
CA ARG A 326 8.65 15.72 -4.57
C ARG A 326 7.14 15.74 -4.26
N CYS A 327 6.49 14.60 -4.12
CA CYS A 327 5.08 14.52 -3.72
C CYS A 327 4.92 14.43 -2.20
N LEU A 328 3.78 14.92 -1.70
CA LEU A 328 3.38 14.72 -0.31
C LEU A 328 3.01 13.25 -0.09
N SER A 329 3.58 12.63 0.93
CA SER A 329 3.43 11.21 1.24
C SER A 329 3.34 10.99 2.76
N VAL A 330 2.90 9.81 3.21
CA VAL A 330 2.86 9.47 4.64
C VAL A 330 3.57 8.16 4.90
N ASN A 331 4.58 8.22 5.76
CA ASN A 331 5.41 7.10 6.15
C ASN A 331 4.57 5.99 6.82
N PRO A 332 4.49 4.77 6.26
CA PRO A 332 3.60 3.72 6.78
C PRO A 332 3.92 3.27 8.21
N ALA A 333 5.18 3.35 8.62
CA ALA A 333 5.66 2.93 9.94
C ALA A 333 5.48 4.02 11.01
N SER A 334 5.92 5.25 10.75
CA SER A 334 5.88 6.35 11.73
C SER A 334 4.58 7.17 11.71
N LYS A 335 3.71 6.99 10.70
CA LYS A 335 2.54 7.82 10.39
C LYS A 335 2.82 9.31 10.14
N LYS A 336 4.08 9.73 10.10
CA LYS A 336 4.45 11.12 9.82
C LYS A 336 4.31 11.42 8.33
N THR A 337 3.88 12.64 8.01
CA THR A 337 3.90 13.12 6.63
C THR A 337 5.32 13.51 6.24
N GLU A 338 5.72 13.17 5.02
CA GLU A 338 7.04 13.39 4.45
C GLU A 338 6.93 13.80 2.98
N TRP A 339 7.94 14.50 2.45
CA TRP A 339 8.08 14.75 1.02
C TRP A 339 8.97 13.66 0.42
N LYS A 340 8.50 12.97 -0.63
CA LYS A 340 9.26 11.93 -1.35
C LYS A 340 9.38 12.29 -2.82
N LYS A 341 10.56 12.09 -3.41
CA LYS A 341 10.83 12.35 -4.82
C LYS A 341 9.95 11.45 -5.69
N VAL A 342 9.36 12.05 -6.72
CA VAL A 342 8.69 11.33 -7.81
C VAL A 342 9.75 11.05 -8.86
N THR A 343 9.88 9.81 -9.31
CA THR A 343 10.89 9.40 -10.31
C THR A 343 10.29 9.22 -11.69
N GLU A 344 9.06 8.74 -11.78
CA GLU A 344 8.35 8.48 -13.03
C GLU A 344 6.86 8.82 -12.85
N LEU A 345 6.25 9.34 -13.90
CA LEU A 345 4.81 9.49 -14.05
C LEU A 345 4.36 8.63 -15.22
N ILE A 346 3.46 7.69 -14.97
CA ILE A 346 3.02 6.68 -15.93
C ILE A 346 1.55 6.95 -16.28
N ARG A 347 1.14 6.77 -17.54
CA ARG A 347 -0.27 6.69 -17.94
C ARG A 347 -0.56 5.52 -18.87
N HIS A 348 -1.76 4.98 -18.77
CA HIS A 348 -2.29 3.98 -19.71
C HIS A 348 -3.82 4.11 -19.84
N LYS A 349 -4.40 3.57 -20.91
CA LYS A 349 -5.86 3.42 -21.01
C LYS A 349 -6.28 2.24 -20.15
N THR A 350 -7.48 2.27 -19.56
CA THR A 350 -7.97 1.16 -18.76
C THR A 350 -9.40 0.77 -19.10
N ASN A 351 -9.63 -0.55 -19.13
CA ASN A 351 -10.96 -1.15 -19.18
C ASN A 351 -11.45 -1.56 -17.76
N LYS A 352 -10.62 -1.36 -16.72
CA LYS A 352 -10.94 -1.70 -15.33
C LYS A 352 -12.02 -0.78 -14.75
N ARG A 353 -12.77 -1.28 -13.76
CA ARG A 353 -13.87 -0.54 -13.13
C ARG A 353 -13.28 0.57 -12.26
N VAL A 354 -13.72 1.81 -12.49
CA VAL A 354 -13.31 2.96 -11.67
C VAL A 354 -14.26 3.13 -10.49
N TYR A 355 -13.69 3.40 -9.32
CA TYR A 355 -14.42 3.63 -8.07
C TYR A 355 -14.15 5.04 -7.54
N ARG A 356 -15.24 5.79 -7.32
CA ARG A 356 -15.19 7.02 -6.55
C ARG A 356 -15.30 6.70 -5.06
N VAL A 357 -14.30 7.09 -4.29
CA VAL A 357 -14.22 6.93 -2.83
C VAL A 357 -14.35 8.31 -2.18
N ASN A 358 -15.53 8.58 -1.63
CA ASN A 358 -15.96 9.87 -1.10
C ASN A 358 -16.13 9.76 0.42
N GLN A 359 -15.08 10.11 1.16
CA GLN A 359 -15.09 10.18 2.63
C GLN A 359 -15.42 11.62 3.06
N LYS A 360 -15.89 11.77 4.30
CA LYS A 360 -16.21 13.07 4.93
C LYS A 360 -15.12 14.15 4.84
N PHE A 361 -13.86 13.75 4.69
CA PHE A 361 -12.71 14.64 4.73
C PHE A 361 -11.89 14.64 3.44
N GLY A 362 -12.32 13.91 2.40
CA GLY A 362 -11.60 13.78 1.13
C GLY A 362 -12.34 12.92 0.11
N GLU A 363 -12.06 13.12 -1.17
CA GLU A 363 -12.66 12.35 -2.25
C GLU A 363 -11.61 12.01 -3.30
N THR A 364 -11.55 10.75 -3.72
CA THR A 364 -10.61 10.27 -4.74
C THR A 364 -11.30 9.34 -5.75
N ARG A 365 -10.67 9.19 -6.93
CA ARG A 365 -11.09 8.29 -8.00
C ARG A 365 -9.92 7.44 -8.45
N VAL A 366 -10.15 6.12 -8.45
CA VAL A 366 -9.13 5.09 -8.56
C VAL A 366 -9.67 3.90 -9.35
N THR A 367 -8.80 3.16 -10.03
CA THR A 367 -9.11 1.80 -10.52
C THR A 367 -9.41 0.87 -9.35
N GLU A 368 -10.15 -0.20 -9.58
CA GLU A 368 -10.59 -1.13 -8.52
C GLU A 368 -9.47 -1.80 -7.72
N ASP A 369 -8.26 -1.84 -8.27
CA ASP A 369 -7.09 -2.43 -7.63
C ASP A 369 -6.22 -1.43 -6.88
N HIS A 370 -6.35 -0.12 -7.12
CA HIS A 370 -5.43 0.83 -6.50
C HIS A 370 -5.59 0.84 -4.97
N SER A 371 -4.50 0.65 -4.22
CA SER A 371 -4.56 0.61 -2.76
C SER A 371 -4.70 2.01 -2.16
N LEU A 372 -5.69 2.19 -1.30
CA LEU A 372 -5.81 3.35 -0.42
C LEU A 372 -5.21 3.00 0.93
N MET A 373 -4.60 3.95 1.62
CA MET A 373 -4.19 3.75 3.01
C MET A 373 -5.36 4.01 3.97
N ALA A 374 -5.58 3.10 4.92
CA ALA A 374 -6.48 3.28 6.05
C ALA A 374 -5.71 3.56 7.34
N ASP A 375 -6.18 4.55 8.11
CA ASP A 375 -5.67 4.83 9.45
C ASP A 375 -6.34 3.89 10.47
N THR A 376 -5.55 3.05 11.12
CA THR A 376 -5.99 2.13 12.17
C THR A 376 -5.21 2.36 13.47
N PRO A 377 -5.72 1.95 14.65
CA PRO A 377 -4.97 2.04 15.90
C PRO A 377 -3.58 1.38 15.87
N ASN A 378 -3.40 0.37 15.01
CA ASN A 378 -2.20 -0.48 14.96
C ASN A 378 -1.23 -0.14 13.81
N GLY A 379 -1.42 0.99 13.12
CA GLY A 379 -0.63 1.41 11.96
C GLY A 379 -1.48 1.87 10.77
N LEU A 380 -0.82 2.25 9.67
CA LEU A 380 -1.52 2.35 8.38
C LEU A 380 -1.69 0.96 7.76
N VAL A 381 -2.79 0.74 7.06
CA VAL A 381 -3.12 -0.55 6.41
C VAL A 381 -3.75 -0.30 5.05
N GLU A 382 -3.27 -0.96 4.01
CA GLU A 382 -3.87 -0.89 2.68
C GLU A 382 -5.31 -1.43 2.65
N VAL A 383 -6.20 -0.72 1.95
CA VAL A 383 -7.57 -1.12 1.65
C VAL A 383 -7.90 -0.81 0.19
N LYS A 384 -8.43 -1.81 -0.54
CA LYS A 384 -8.94 -1.60 -1.90
C LYS A 384 -10.23 -0.74 -1.87
N PRO A 385 -10.58 -0.01 -2.96
CA PRO A 385 -11.62 1.02 -2.95
C PRO A 385 -12.97 0.52 -2.46
N VAL A 386 -13.41 -0.66 -2.91
CA VAL A 386 -14.67 -1.31 -2.49
C VAL A 386 -14.78 -1.49 -0.97
N ASN A 387 -13.66 -1.69 -0.27
CA ASN A 387 -13.60 -1.92 1.18
C ASN A 387 -13.50 -0.63 2.00
N ALA A 388 -13.18 0.52 1.39
CA ALA A 388 -13.04 1.80 2.07
C ALA A 388 -14.32 2.25 2.82
N LYS A 389 -15.49 1.70 2.48
CA LYS A 389 -16.76 1.83 3.23
C LYS A 389 -16.63 1.53 4.74
N LYS A 390 -15.70 0.63 5.12
CA LYS A 390 -15.53 0.13 6.49
C LYS A 390 -14.38 0.77 7.28
N HIS A 391 -13.65 1.72 6.68
CA HIS A 391 -12.38 2.23 7.23
C HIS A 391 -12.28 3.76 7.19
N ARG A 392 -11.60 4.34 8.19
CA ARG A 392 -11.06 5.71 8.10
C ARG A 392 -9.89 5.69 7.12
N LEU A 393 -9.84 6.61 6.17
CA LEU A 393 -8.69 6.72 5.28
C LEU A 393 -7.59 7.53 5.97
N ALA A 394 -6.34 7.18 5.68
CA ALA A 394 -5.19 7.93 6.11
C ALA A 394 -5.17 9.27 5.38
N GLN A 395 -4.85 10.33 6.11
CA GLN A 395 -4.81 11.69 5.57
C GLN A 395 -3.47 12.34 5.91
N ALA A 396 -2.80 12.89 4.90
CA ALA A 396 -1.56 13.63 5.11
C ALA A 396 -1.82 14.96 5.84
N GLU A 397 -0.77 15.50 6.45
CA GLU A 397 -0.73 16.85 6.98
C GLU A 397 0.01 17.71 5.95
N VAL A 398 -0.60 18.78 5.43
CA VAL A 398 0.10 19.63 4.46
C VAL A 398 1.24 20.34 5.19
N LEU A 399 2.46 19.84 4.98
CA LEU A 399 3.68 20.42 5.49
C LEU A 399 3.82 21.85 4.96
N LYS A 400 4.28 22.75 5.82
CA LYS A 400 4.55 24.14 5.42
C LYS A 400 5.77 24.17 4.51
N ALA A 401 5.71 24.98 3.46
CA ALA A 401 6.85 25.25 2.59
C ALA A 401 8.01 25.82 3.44
N LYS A 402 9.25 25.41 3.12
CA LYS A 402 10.46 26.07 3.63
C LYS A 402 10.81 27.27 2.77
N GLY A 403 10.59 27.18 1.45
CA GLY A 403 10.66 28.30 0.53
C GLY A 403 9.47 29.26 0.71
N GLY A 404 9.70 30.55 0.49
CA GLY A 404 8.68 31.58 0.50
C GLY A 404 8.79 32.47 -0.73
N VAL A 405 7.67 33.04 -1.17
CA VAL A 405 7.64 33.91 -2.36
C VAL A 405 7.78 35.37 -1.95
N GLU A 406 8.94 35.97 -2.21
CA GLU A 406 9.20 37.40 -1.96
C GLU A 406 8.45 38.34 -2.92
N LYS A 407 8.30 37.93 -4.19
CA LYS A 407 7.61 38.71 -5.23
C LYS A 407 6.99 37.81 -6.28
N ILE A 408 5.82 38.22 -6.77
CA ILE A 408 5.24 37.66 -7.99
C ILE A 408 5.85 38.39 -9.19
N ASP A 409 6.45 37.66 -10.12
CA ASP A 409 6.65 38.15 -11.48
C ASP A 409 5.44 37.73 -12.34
N VAL A 410 4.61 38.71 -12.68
CA VAL A 410 3.43 38.52 -13.54
C VAL A 410 3.82 38.16 -14.98
N TYR A 411 5.07 38.38 -15.42
CA TYR A 411 5.52 37.89 -16.71
C TYR A 411 5.63 36.36 -16.70
N GLU A 412 6.28 35.79 -15.69
CA GLU A 412 6.52 34.34 -15.58
C GLU A 412 5.23 33.51 -15.50
N VAL A 413 4.16 34.07 -14.94
CA VAL A 413 2.83 33.40 -14.86
C VAL A 413 2.07 33.45 -16.19
N LEU A 414 2.43 34.37 -17.10
CA LEU A 414 1.67 34.63 -18.33
C LEU A 414 2.43 34.30 -19.62
N LYS A 415 3.77 34.28 -19.61
CA LYS A 415 4.66 34.24 -20.78
C LYS A 415 4.28 33.21 -21.86
N ASP A 416 3.84 32.03 -21.45
CA ASP A 416 3.53 30.90 -22.35
C ASP A 416 2.17 31.07 -23.08
N TYR A 417 1.36 32.06 -22.69
CA TYR A 417 0.10 32.36 -23.38
C TYR A 417 0.32 33.16 -24.67
N SER A 418 -0.11 32.58 -25.80
CA SER A 418 -0.17 33.24 -27.11
C SER A 418 -1.53 33.05 -27.79
N GLU A 419 -1.88 33.97 -28.69
CA GLU A 419 -3.15 33.92 -29.45
C GLU A 419 -2.86 34.16 -30.93
N LYS A 420 -3.08 33.14 -31.77
CA LYS A 420 -3.03 33.26 -33.23
C LYS A 420 -4.39 33.74 -33.75
N THR A 421 -4.39 34.71 -34.66
CA THR A 421 -5.59 35.28 -35.29
C THR A 421 -5.31 35.58 -36.76
N VAL A 422 -6.34 35.58 -37.60
CA VAL A 422 -6.25 36.08 -38.98
C VAL A 422 -6.81 37.51 -39.03
N TYR A 423 -6.07 38.44 -39.64
CA TYR A 423 -6.48 39.84 -39.81
C TYR A 423 -6.15 40.30 -41.23
N LYS A 424 -7.19 40.62 -42.02
CA LYS A 424 -7.07 40.96 -43.46
C LYS A 424 -6.24 39.91 -44.24
N GLY A 425 -6.57 38.63 -44.08
CA GLY A 425 -5.85 37.50 -44.71
C GLY A 425 -4.55 37.08 -43.99
N PHE A 426 -3.82 38.02 -43.38
CA PHE A 426 -2.55 37.72 -42.73
C PHE A 426 -2.70 37.14 -41.33
N GLY A 427 -1.95 36.08 -41.03
CA GLY A 427 -1.81 35.53 -39.68
C GLY A 427 -1.03 36.48 -38.76
N LYS A 428 -1.60 36.82 -37.61
CA LYS A 428 -0.96 37.62 -36.56
C LYS A 428 -1.00 36.89 -35.23
N ILE A 429 0.12 36.90 -34.51
CA ILE A 429 0.26 36.31 -33.18
C ILE A 429 0.32 37.43 -32.15
N LYS A 430 -0.52 37.36 -31.11
CA LYS A 430 -0.32 38.12 -29.86
C LYS A 430 0.52 37.26 -28.92
N THR A 431 1.51 37.88 -28.30
CA THR A 431 2.30 37.26 -27.23
C THR A 431 2.28 38.14 -25.98
N ILE A 432 2.61 37.53 -24.84
CA ILE A 432 2.87 38.26 -23.60
C ILE A 432 4.25 38.91 -23.68
N LYS A 433 4.34 40.16 -23.22
CA LYS A 433 5.50 41.04 -23.34
C LYS A 433 5.71 41.82 -22.05
N CYS A 434 6.95 42.17 -21.77
CA CYS A 434 7.31 42.94 -20.58
C CYS A 434 8.39 43.99 -20.86
N ASN A 435 8.54 44.92 -19.93
CA ASN A 435 9.80 45.62 -19.68
C ASN A 435 10.26 45.33 -18.23
N SER A 436 11.06 46.22 -17.65
CA SER A 436 11.47 46.18 -16.23
C SER A 436 10.30 46.25 -15.24
N GLU A 437 9.24 47.01 -15.55
CA GLU A 437 8.18 47.34 -14.61
C GLU A 437 6.81 46.70 -14.90
N ARG A 438 6.50 46.44 -16.17
CA ARG A 438 5.14 46.20 -16.66
C ARG A 438 5.05 45.01 -17.61
N VAL A 439 3.89 44.37 -17.64
CA VAL A 439 3.52 43.29 -18.57
C VAL A 439 2.31 43.72 -19.40
N TRP A 440 2.28 43.35 -20.68
CA TRP A 440 1.14 43.55 -21.58
C TRP A 440 0.97 42.40 -22.57
N PHE A 441 -0.19 42.36 -23.24
CA PHE A 441 -0.55 41.32 -24.19
C PHE A 441 -0.96 41.95 -25.53
N GLY A 442 -0.22 41.67 -26.61
CA GLY A 442 -0.50 42.28 -27.91
C GLY A 442 0.58 42.07 -28.99
N TRP A 443 0.38 42.74 -30.12
CA TRP A 443 1.25 42.68 -31.30
C TRP A 443 2.59 43.44 -31.09
N THR A 444 3.44 43.52 -32.10
CA THR A 444 4.75 44.21 -32.02
C THR A 444 4.61 45.72 -31.81
N ASN A 445 3.80 46.41 -32.64
CA ASN A 445 3.81 47.88 -32.71
C ASN A 445 2.49 48.52 -32.21
N GLN A 446 1.90 48.02 -31.11
CA GLN A 446 0.69 48.63 -30.53
C GLN A 446 1.06 49.89 -29.73
N LYS A 447 0.74 51.08 -30.24
CA LYS A 447 1.10 52.38 -29.63
C LYS A 447 0.71 52.49 -28.14
N ASN A 448 -0.50 52.09 -27.76
CA ASN A 448 -0.99 52.13 -26.38
C ASN A 448 -1.61 50.78 -25.97
N PRO A 449 -0.83 49.85 -25.39
CA PRO A 449 -1.33 48.60 -24.84
C PRO A 449 -1.77 48.77 -23.38
N VAL A 450 -2.77 47.98 -22.95
CA VAL A 450 -3.08 47.83 -21.52
C VAL A 450 -1.91 47.14 -20.84
N LYS A 451 -1.47 47.67 -19.69
CA LYS A 451 -0.33 47.17 -18.91
C LYS A 451 -0.77 46.79 -17.49
N VAL A 452 -0.13 45.79 -16.91
CA VAL A 452 -0.20 45.43 -15.47
C VAL A 452 1.19 45.59 -14.84
N LYS A 453 1.30 45.80 -13.53
CA LYS A 453 2.60 45.70 -12.82
C LYS A 453 3.22 44.31 -13.04
N ARG A 454 4.52 44.27 -13.33
CA ARG A 454 5.31 43.04 -13.51
C ARG A 454 5.65 42.43 -12.16
N PHE A 455 6.50 43.11 -11.39
CA PHE A 455 6.89 42.66 -10.07
C PHE A 455 5.90 43.20 -9.02
N ILE A 456 5.36 42.29 -8.21
CA ILE A 456 4.50 42.60 -7.08
C ILE A 456 5.12 41.92 -5.85
N GLY A 457 5.93 42.68 -5.10
CA GLY A 457 6.55 42.20 -3.86
C GLY A 457 5.50 41.96 -2.77
N ILE A 458 5.72 40.98 -1.91
CA ILE A 458 4.90 40.80 -0.70
C ILE A 458 4.99 42.04 0.21
N GLU A 459 4.07 42.14 1.17
CA GLU A 459 3.96 43.27 2.11
C GLU A 459 3.55 44.62 1.49
N THR A 460 3.55 44.74 0.16
CA THR A 460 2.96 45.87 -0.56
C THR A 460 1.42 45.88 -0.49
N LYS A 461 0.83 47.07 -0.61
CA LYS A 461 -0.63 47.24 -0.73
C LYS A 461 -1.16 46.60 -2.02
N GLU A 462 -0.35 46.60 -3.07
CA GLU A 462 -0.59 45.95 -4.36
C GLU A 462 -0.66 44.43 -4.25
N PHE A 463 0.14 43.79 -3.40
CA PHE A 463 0.03 42.36 -3.15
C PHE A 463 -1.24 41.99 -2.38
N GLU A 464 -1.67 42.84 -1.45
CA GLU A 464 -3.00 42.67 -0.85
C GLU A 464 -4.12 42.85 -1.89
N SER A 465 -4.04 43.87 -2.74
CA SER A 465 -4.98 44.09 -3.85
C SER A 465 -5.04 42.89 -4.81
N LEU A 466 -3.89 42.30 -5.15
CA LEU A 466 -3.77 41.07 -5.94
C LEU A 466 -4.51 39.91 -5.25
N CYS A 467 -4.24 39.67 -3.96
CA CYS A 467 -4.91 38.62 -3.19
C CYS A 467 -6.43 38.84 -3.10
N ARG A 468 -6.88 40.09 -2.90
CA ARG A 468 -8.31 40.43 -2.85
C ARG A 468 -9.00 40.19 -4.18
N LEU A 469 -8.37 40.63 -5.27
CA LEU A 469 -8.89 40.57 -6.64
C LEU A 469 -8.94 39.13 -7.19
N LEU A 470 -7.87 38.34 -7.00
CA LEU A 470 -7.84 36.94 -7.41
C LEU A 470 -8.77 36.06 -6.57
N GLY A 471 -8.89 36.32 -5.26
CA GLY A 471 -9.83 35.60 -4.38
C GLY A 471 -11.29 35.82 -4.80
N ALA A 472 -11.67 37.07 -5.09
CA ALA A 472 -13.00 37.39 -5.61
C ALA A 472 -13.28 36.73 -6.98
N TYR A 473 -12.28 36.71 -7.88
CA TYR A 473 -12.40 36.08 -9.20
C TYR A 473 -12.43 34.54 -9.15
N ALA A 474 -11.80 33.92 -8.14
CA ALA A 474 -11.85 32.47 -7.95
C ALA A 474 -13.27 31.96 -7.59
N ALA A 475 -14.08 32.79 -6.92
CA ALA A 475 -15.49 32.50 -6.65
C ALA A 475 -16.41 32.92 -7.81
N GLU A 476 -16.54 34.23 -8.06
CA GLU A 476 -17.58 34.83 -8.92
C GLU A 476 -17.02 35.40 -10.25
N GLY A 477 -15.80 35.03 -10.60
CA GLY A 477 -15.10 35.53 -11.78
C GLY A 477 -15.33 34.70 -13.05
N SER A 478 -15.47 35.39 -14.18
CA SER A 478 -15.44 34.80 -15.52
C SER A 478 -14.48 35.59 -16.42
N SER A 479 -13.72 34.90 -17.28
CA SER A 479 -12.89 35.54 -18.31
C SER A 479 -13.22 35.02 -19.70
N SER A 480 -13.17 35.94 -20.66
CA SER A 480 -13.54 35.77 -22.05
C SER A 480 -12.30 35.92 -22.93
N THR A 481 -11.79 34.79 -23.42
CA THR A 481 -10.69 34.67 -24.40
C THR A 481 -11.20 33.95 -25.65
N ILE A 482 -10.35 33.74 -26.67
CA ILE A 482 -10.76 33.21 -27.98
C ILE A 482 -11.41 31.80 -27.89
N GLU A 483 -11.02 31.02 -26.90
CA GLU A 483 -11.53 29.68 -26.54
C GLU A 483 -12.93 29.71 -25.87
N THR A 484 -13.54 30.89 -25.77
CA THR A 484 -14.86 31.11 -25.13
C THR A 484 -15.74 32.14 -25.85
N THR A 485 -15.17 33.06 -26.66
CA THR A 485 -15.95 34.02 -27.44
C THR A 485 -15.18 34.49 -28.68
N ARG A 486 -15.92 34.79 -29.76
CA ARG A 486 -15.37 35.33 -31.01
C ARG A 486 -15.23 36.87 -31.02
N SER A 487 -15.77 37.60 -30.04
CA SER A 487 -15.96 39.06 -30.18
C SER A 487 -15.78 39.95 -28.95
N ARG A 488 -15.77 39.44 -27.71
CA ARG A 488 -15.73 40.29 -26.49
C ARG A 488 -14.71 39.83 -25.45
N TYR A 489 -13.45 40.22 -25.65
CA TYR A 489 -12.36 39.92 -24.73
C TYR A 489 -12.42 40.75 -23.44
N GLY A 490 -12.27 40.10 -22.29
CA GLY A 490 -12.34 40.76 -20.98
C GLY A 490 -12.46 39.78 -19.81
N ALA A 491 -12.54 40.34 -18.60
CA ALA A 491 -12.94 39.60 -17.41
C ALA A 491 -14.06 40.34 -16.66
N SER A 492 -14.83 39.61 -15.86
CA SER A 492 -15.83 40.21 -14.96
C SER A 492 -16.03 39.41 -13.68
N ILE A 493 -16.35 40.12 -12.60
CA ILE A 493 -16.70 39.54 -11.29
C ILE A 493 -18.11 40.03 -10.93
N ALA A 494 -19.02 39.12 -10.57
CA ALA A 494 -20.37 39.47 -10.10
C ALA A 494 -20.37 39.80 -8.60
N GLY A 495 -21.34 40.59 -8.13
CA GLY A 495 -21.49 40.86 -6.69
C GLY A 495 -22.30 42.11 -6.33
N LYS A 496 -22.18 42.53 -5.07
CA LYS A 496 -22.82 43.75 -4.54
C LYS A 496 -22.00 45.00 -4.89
N ARG A 497 -22.66 46.07 -5.34
CA ARG A 497 -22.03 47.32 -5.83
C ARG A 497 -20.86 47.82 -4.96
N LYS A 498 -21.09 48.12 -3.67
CA LYS A 498 -20.05 48.63 -2.74
C LYS A 498 -18.83 47.70 -2.55
N TRP A 499 -19.00 46.41 -2.78
CA TRP A 499 -17.90 45.42 -2.73
C TRP A 499 -17.10 45.42 -4.04
N LEU A 500 -17.80 45.49 -5.17
CA LEU A 500 -17.20 45.62 -6.51
C LEU A 500 -16.45 46.95 -6.70
N GLU A 501 -16.94 48.05 -6.11
CA GLU A 501 -16.26 49.35 -6.08
C GLU A 501 -14.94 49.30 -5.29
N GLY A 502 -14.84 48.40 -4.29
CA GLY A 502 -13.56 48.09 -3.64
C GLY A 502 -12.61 47.34 -4.57
N LEU A 503 -13.10 46.27 -5.22
CA LEU A 503 -12.31 45.48 -6.18
C LEU A 503 -11.90 46.29 -7.42
N GLN A 504 -12.67 47.33 -7.80
CA GLN A 504 -12.32 48.28 -8.84
C GLN A 504 -11.06 49.07 -8.46
N LYS A 505 -10.92 49.49 -7.19
CA LYS A 505 -9.71 50.14 -6.67
C LYS A 505 -8.53 49.17 -6.60
N ASP A 506 -8.76 47.93 -6.14
CA ASP A 506 -7.74 46.87 -6.13
C ASP A 506 -7.20 46.59 -7.55
N TYR A 507 -8.08 46.59 -8.56
CA TYR A 507 -7.70 46.45 -9.97
C TYR A 507 -6.90 47.64 -10.51
N LEU A 508 -7.34 48.88 -10.24
CA LEU A 508 -6.67 50.10 -10.70
C LEU A 508 -5.27 50.32 -10.07
N ALA A 509 -5.00 49.73 -8.91
CA ALA A 509 -3.65 49.71 -8.32
C ALA A 509 -2.65 48.85 -9.13
N LEU A 510 -3.14 47.91 -9.94
CA LEU A 510 -2.33 46.95 -10.70
C LEU A 510 -2.31 47.26 -12.21
N PHE A 511 -3.44 47.63 -12.80
CA PHE A 511 -3.65 47.79 -14.25
C PHE A 511 -3.76 49.25 -14.68
N THR A 512 -3.24 49.57 -15.88
CA THR A 512 -3.42 50.88 -16.53
C THR A 512 -4.75 51.05 -17.27
N ALA A 513 -5.61 50.03 -17.29
CA ALA A 513 -6.92 50.08 -17.94
C ALA A 513 -8.02 50.59 -17.00
N LYS A 514 -9.05 51.22 -17.57
CA LYS A 514 -10.30 51.49 -16.87
C LYS A 514 -11.07 50.18 -16.65
N ALA A 515 -11.71 50.05 -15.48
CA ALA A 515 -12.72 49.04 -15.19
C ALA A 515 -13.98 49.74 -14.66
N GLY A 516 -15.16 49.16 -14.89
CA GLY A 516 -16.45 49.75 -14.53
C GLY A 516 -17.34 48.79 -13.74
N VAL A 517 -17.95 49.28 -12.67
CA VAL A 517 -19.01 48.54 -11.95
C VAL A 517 -20.34 48.92 -12.58
N ILE A 518 -21.01 47.98 -13.24
CA ILE A 518 -22.30 48.23 -13.92
C ILE A 518 -23.40 47.27 -13.41
N PRO A 519 -24.67 47.70 -13.38
CA PRO A 519 -25.79 46.83 -13.06
C PRO A 519 -26.07 45.80 -14.17
N SER A 520 -26.93 44.82 -13.87
CA SER A 520 -27.50 43.93 -14.87
C SER A 520 -28.34 44.71 -15.89
N GLN A 521 -28.25 44.33 -17.17
CA GLN A 521 -29.11 44.89 -18.22
C GLN A 521 -30.53 44.30 -18.22
N LYS A 522 -30.74 43.17 -17.53
CA LYS A 522 -32.08 42.61 -17.31
C LYS A 522 -32.59 43.14 -15.97
N LYS A 523 -33.66 43.95 -15.98
CA LYS A 523 -34.29 44.46 -14.74
C LYS A 523 -34.98 43.36 -13.93
N THR A 524 -35.35 42.25 -14.58
CA THR A 524 -36.00 41.09 -13.97
C THR A 524 -35.39 39.78 -14.47
N ARG A 525 -35.49 38.72 -13.65
CA ARG A 525 -35.17 37.34 -14.04
C ARG A 525 -36.28 36.38 -13.62
N HIS A 526 -36.42 35.32 -14.42
CA HIS A 526 -37.37 34.23 -14.22
C HIS A 526 -36.58 32.99 -13.77
N LEU A 527 -36.71 32.60 -12.49
CA LEU A 527 -36.14 31.37 -11.96
C LEU A 527 -37.19 30.26 -12.02
N THR A 528 -37.03 29.36 -13.00
CA THR A 528 -37.94 28.23 -13.19
C THR A 528 -37.36 26.96 -12.56
N TYR A 529 -38.04 26.40 -11.56
CA TYR A 529 -37.62 25.20 -10.85
C TYR A 529 -38.79 24.23 -10.62
N ARG A 530 -38.50 22.93 -10.53
CA ARG A 530 -39.49 21.94 -10.08
C ARG A 530 -39.49 21.87 -8.55
N THR A 531 -40.68 21.85 -7.96
CA THR A 531 -40.90 21.57 -6.53
C THR A 531 -40.70 20.08 -6.24
N GLN A 532 -40.65 19.68 -4.97
CA GLN A 532 -40.58 18.26 -4.59
C GLN A 532 -41.76 17.41 -5.08
N LYS A 533 -42.91 18.03 -5.38
CA LYS A 533 -44.07 17.37 -6.01
C LYS A 533 -44.06 17.46 -7.55
N GLY A 534 -42.89 17.65 -8.18
CA GLY A 534 -42.72 17.72 -9.64
C GLY A 534 -43.22 19.01 -10.32
N VAL A 535 -44.17 19.73 -9.71
CA VAL A 535 -44.77 20.97 -10.25
C VAL A 535 -43.69 22.02 -10.55
N LYS A 536 -43.70 22.53 -11.78
CA LYS A 536 -42.77 23.53 -12.32
C LYS A 536 -43.25 24.94 -11.92
N LYS A 537 -42.58 25.59 -10.95
CA LYS A 537 -42.83 26.98 -10.57
C LYS A 537 -41.83 27.91 -11.24
N THR A 538 -42.28 29.09 -11.66
CA THR A 538 -41.44 30.20 -12.13
C THR A 538 -41.57 31.35 -11.14
N VAL A 539 -40.46 31.78 -10.55
CA VAL A 539 -40.40 32.98 -9.69
C VAL A 539 -39.77 34.11 -10.47
N VAL A 540 -40.46 35.25 -10.55
CA VAL A 540 -39.93 36.48 -11.16
C VAL A 540 -39.36 37.35 -10.03
N TYR A 541 -38.11 37.79 -10.18
CA TYR A 541 -37.45 38.67 -9.21
C TYR A 541 -36.72 39.82 -9.91
N LYS A 542 -36.58 40.96 -9.23
CA LYS A 542 -35.77 42.10 -9.70
C LYS A 542 -34.27 41.73 -9.62
N ASP A 543 -33.52 42.02 -10.66
CA ASP A 543 -32.11 41.61 -10.78
C ASP A 543 -31.15 42.78 -10.54
N ASP A 544 -31.02 43.15 -9.27
CA ASP A 544 -30.12 44.22 -8.79
C ASP A 544 -28.63 43.80 -8.80
N THR A 545 -28.30 42.67 -9.43
CA THR A 545 -26.92 42.15 -9.52
C THR A 545 -26.03 43.14 -10.27
N HIS A 546 -24.91 43.51 -9.66
CA HIS A 546 -23.88 44.30 -10.31
C HIS A 546 -22.70 43.41 -10.73
N LYS A 547 -21.90 43.90 -11.68
CA LYS A 547 -20.65 43.27 -12.12
C LYS A 547 -19.54 44.31 -12.30
N LEU A 548 -18.36 44.01 -11.80
CA LEU A 548 -17.13 44.68 -12.21
C LEU A 548 -16.75 44.14 -13.59
N GLN A 549 -16.59 45.00 -14.59
CA GLN A 549 -16.14 44.63 -15.93
C GLN A 549 -14.76 45.23 -16.25
N MET A 550 -13.88 44.36 -16.73
CA MET A 550 -12.48 44.62 -17.10
C MET A 550 -12.32 44.21 -18.57
N MET A 551 -12.87 45.02 -19.48
CA MET A 551 -13.07 44.69 -20.90
C MET A 551 -11.79 44.87 -21.73
N ASN A 552 -10.76 44.08 -21.44
CA ASN A 552 -9.53 44.01 -22.24
C ASN A 552 -8.91 42.61 -22.23
N SER A 553 -8.13 42.29 -23.25
CA SER A 553 -7.52 40.97 -23.44
C SER A 553 -6.49 40.62 -22.35
N LEU A 554 -5.68 41.57 -21.88
CA LEU A 554 -4.70 41.29 -20.82
C LEU A 554 -5.37 40.81 -19.54
N SER A 555 -6.46 41.46 -19.09
CA SER A 555 -7.22 41.00 -17.92
C SER A 555 -7.83 39.62 -18.14
N ALA A 556 -8.35 39.32 -19.34
CA ALA A 556 -8.90 38.01 -19.65
C ALA A 556 -7.86 36.89 -19.49
N VAL A 557 -6.64 37.11 -20.01
CA VAL A 557 -5.50 36.19 -19.91
C VAL A 557 -4.98 36.11 -18.47
N PHE A 558 -4.75 37.25 -17.81
CA PHE A 558 -4.29 37.33 -16.43
C PHE A 558 -5.14 36.47 -15.49
N PHE A 559 -6.45 36.68 -15.48
CA PHE A 559 -7.35 35.93 -14.62
C PHE A 559 -7.49 34.45 -15.02
N LYS A 560 -7.38 34.13 -16.32
CA LYS A 560 -7.35 32.76 -16.83
C LYS A 560 -6.15 31.99 -16.26
N MET A 561 -4.94 32.55 -16.35
CA MET A 561 -3.72 31.87 -15.91
C MET A 561 -3.65 31.74 -14.38
N PHE A 562 -3.99 32.79 -13.63
CA PHE A 562 -3.92 32.76 -12.17
C PHE A 562 -4.99 31.89 -11.48
N CYS A 563 -6.24 31.90 -11.97
CA CYS A 563 -7.38 31.29 -11.25
C CYS A 563 -8.24 30.34 -12.10
N GLY A 564 -7.90 30.13 -13.38
CA GLY A 564 -8.72 29.33 -14.29
C GLY A 564 -9.97 30.04 -14.81
N GLN A 565 -10.40 29.63 -16.00
CA GLN A 565 -11.39 30.36 -16.80
C GLN A 565 -12.84 29.93 -16.54
N LYS A 566 -13.21 28.71 -16.95
CA LYS A 566 -14.56 28.15 -16.82
C LYS A 566 -14.79 27.65 -15.38
N SER A 567 -16.02 27.65 -14.88
CA SER A 567 -16.34 27.28 -13.48
C SER A 567 -15.86 25.88 -13.05
N ALA A 568 -15.75 24.92 -13.97
CA ALA A 568 -15.21 23.59 -13.72
C ALA A 568 -13.67 23.53 -13.76
N GLY A 569 -13.02 24.48 -14.42
CA GLY A 569 -11.56 24.62 -14.51
C GLY A 569 -11.01 25.75 -13.64
N LYS A 570 -11.72 26.14 -12.57
CA LYS A 570 -11.22 27.11 -11.58
C LYS A 570 -10.14 26.46 -10.72
N LYS A 571 -9.10 27.21 -10.34
CA LYS A 571 -8.14 26.81 -9.31
C LYS A 571 -7.73 27.97 -8.41
N LEU A 572 -7.05 27.67 -7.32
CA LEU A 572 -6.31 28.66 -6.55
C LEU A 572 -5.02 29.05 -7.30
N PRO A 573 -4.55 30.31 -7.21
CA PRO A 573 -3.22 30.68 -7.68
C PRO A 573 -2.14 29.88 -6.95
N ASP A 574 -1.20 29.27 -7.68
CA ASP A 574 -0.22 28.36 -7.08
C ASP A 574 0.71 29.06 -6.05
N PHE A 575 0.91 30.37 -6.15
CA PHE A 575 1.64 31.14 -5.15
C PHE A 575 0.97 31.18 -3.76
N ILE A 576 -0.34 30.94 -3.65
CA ILE A 576 -1.07 31.14 -2.39
C ILE A 576 -0.69 30.13 -1.31
N TYR A 577 -0.12 28.98 -1.67
CA TYR A 577 0.37 27.97 -0.72
C TYR A 577 1.73 28.35 -0.09
N ASN A 578 2.39 29.40 -0.61
CA ASN A 578 3.80 29.74 -0.38
C ASN A 578 4.00 31.18 0.13
N VAL A 579 2.96 31.77 0.72
CA VAL A 579 2.97 33.14 1.24
C VAL A 579 2.42 33.20 2.67
N PRO A 580 2.82 34.19 3.49
CA PRO A 580 2.44 34.27 4.90
C PRO A 580 0.93 34.17 5.17
N LYS A 581 0.58 33.57 6.32
CA LYS A 581 -0.80 33.30 6.78
C LYS A 581 -1.75 34.51 6.66
N LYS A 582 -1.22 35.74 6.80
CA LYS A 582 -1.92 37.01 6.52
C LYS A 582 -2.58 37.03 5.13
N TYR A 583 -1.82 36.73 4.07
CA TYR A 583 -2.26 36.87 2.68
C TYR A 583 -3.18 35.71 2.27
N GLN A 584 -2.91 34.50 2.77
CA GLN A 584 -3.82 33.35 2.67
C GLN A 584 -5.20 33.68 3.22
N LEU A 585 -5.27 34.33 4.39
CA LEU A 585 -6.54 34.76 5.00
C LEU A 585 -7.21 35.92 4.24
N ILE A 586 -6.45 36.86 3.65
CA ILE A 586 -7.00 37.93 2.80
C ILE A 586 -7.66 37.34 1.54
N PHE A 587 -6.98 36.42 0.84
CA PHE A 587 -7.50 35.72 -0.33
C PHE A 587 -8.76 34.91 0.01
N LEU A 588 -8.67 34.05 1.04
CA LEU A 588 -9.79 33.20 1.48
C LEU A 588 -11.00 34.04 1.90
N LYS A 589 -10.79 35.11 2.66
CA LYS A 589 -11.87 36.04 3.05
C LYS A 589 -12.60 36.62 1.83
N LYS A 590 -11.88 37.00 0.77
CA LYS A 590 -12.49 37.57 -0.44
C LYS A 590 -13.20 36.56 -1.34
N LEU A 591 -12.67 35.34 -1.43
CA LEU A 591 -13.36 34.21 -2.06
C LEU A 591 -14.72 33.94 -1.37
N LEU A 592 -14.74 33.96 -0.03
CA LEU A 592 -15.95 33.74 0.79
C LEU A 592 -16.88 34.96 0.89
N GLU A 593 -16.43 36.15 0.48
CA GLU A 593 -17.31 37.31 0.31
C GLU A 593 -17.99 37.31 -1.08
N GLY A 594 -17.40 36.65 -2.09
CA GLY A 594 -17.96 36.51 -3.44
C GLY A 594 -19.12 35.52 -3.50
N ASP A 595 -18.89 34.28 -3.05
CA ASP A 595 -19.81 33.11 -3.13
C ASP A 595 -21.23 33.32 -2.56
N GLY A 596 -21.46 34.41 -1.82
CA GLY A 596 -22.72 34.79 -1.19
C GLY A 596 -23.22 33.85 -0.08
N SER A 597 -22.76 32.60 -0.05
CA SER A 597 -23.42 31.47 0.61
C SER A 597 -23.01 31.28 2.06
N ARG A 598 -23.10 32.35 2.89
CA ARG A 598 -23.09 32.24 4.37
C ARG A 598 -24.36 31.58 4.93
N SER A 599 -24.85 30.54 4.26
CA SER A 599 -26.06 29.77 4.55
C SER A 599 -25.87 28.81 5.73
N VAL A 600 -25.68 29.39 6.93
CA VAL A 600 -25.86 28.64 8.18
C VAL A 600 -27.35 28.58 8.46
N ASN A 601 -27.94 27.39 8.33
CA ASN A 601 -29.39 27.14 8.44
C ASN A 601 -29.99 27.84 9.67
N GLU A 602 -30.93 28.77 9.45
CA GLU A 602 -31.51 29.62 10.50
C GLU A 602 -32.30 28.83 11.54
N ARG A 603 -32.82 27.65 11.15
CA ARG A 603 -33.46 26.68 12.06
C ARG A 603 -32.49 25.94 12.99
N LEU A 604 -31.19 26.26 12.97
CA LEU A 604 -30.18 25.74 13.89
C LEU A 604 -29.56 26.90 14.68
N GLY A 605 -29.70 26.84 16.01
CA GLY A 605 -29.32 27.89 16.97
C GLY A 605 -27.81 28.13 17.15
N TYR A 606 -27.04 28.21 16.07
CA TYR A 606 -25.62 28.55 16.11
C TYR A 606 -25.42 30.03 16.44
N SER A 607 -24.49 30.30 17.37
CA SER A 607 -24.15 31.66 17.79
C SER A 607 -23.66 32.55 16.63
N ALA A 608 -23.84 33.87 16.77
CA ALA A 608 -23.33 34.84 15.80
C ALA A 608 -21.80 34.74 15.60
N GLU A 609 -21.06 34.30 16.62
CA GLU A 609 -19.63 34.05 16.52
C GLU A 609 -19.30 32.80 15.68
N TYR A 610 -20.04 31.69 15.86
CA TYR A 610 -19.91 30.51 15.01
C TYR A 610 -20.15 30.84 13.54
N LYS A 611 -21.18 31.68 13.26
CA LYS A 611 -21.53 32.19 11.93
C LYS A 611 -20.50 33.20 11.35
N LYS A 612 -19.63 33.79 12.18
CA LYS A 612 -18.47 34.60 11.74
C LYS A 612 -17.24 33.73 11.44
N LYS A 613 -17.01 32.65 12.21
CA LYS A 613 -15.80 31.80 12.13
C LYS A 613 -15.89 30.63 11.14
N ASN A 614 -17.10 30.16 10.80
CA ASN A 614 -17.29 28.98 9.92
C ASN A 614 -18.05 29.32 8.65
N PHE A 615 -17.77 28.59 7.57
CA PHE A 615 -18.38 28.78 6.26
C PHE A 615 -18.70 27.45 5.57
N LYS A 616 -19.46 27.55 4.48
CA LYS A 616 -19.75 26.45 3.57
C LYS A 616 -19.65 26.98 2.15
N TYR A 617 -18.84 26.32 1.32
CA TYR A 617 -18.54 26.71 -0.06
C TYR A 617 -18.92 25.56 -1.00
N THR A 618 -19.39 25.85 -2.22
CA THR A 618 -19.79 24.81 -3.19
C THR A 618 -19.28 25.13 -4.59
N THR A 619 -18.55 24.20 -5.20
CA THR A 619 -17.96 24.37 -6.54
C THR A 619 -18.04 23.10 -7.37
N ILE A 620 -18.06 23.24 -8.68
CA ILE A 620 -17.97 22.11 -9.63
C ILE A 620 -16.52 21.79 -10.04
N SER A 621 -15.55 22.66 -9.71
CA SER A 621 -14.14 22.39 -10.00
C SER A 621 -13.49 21.46 -8.97
N ALA A 622 -12.84 20.40 -9.46
CA ALA A 622 -11.96 19.54 -8.65
C ALA A 622 -10.69 20.28 -8.19
N GLY A 623 -10.09 21.12 -9.05
CA GLY A 623 -8.88 21.89 -8.71
C GLY A 623 -9.13 22.96 -7.65
N LEU A 624 -10.28 23.65 -7.71
CA LEU A 624 -10.65 24.62 -6.68
C LEU A 624 -10.99 23.94 -5.35
N ALA A 625 -11.65 22.79 -5.40
CA ALA A 625 -11.98 22.01 -4.20
C ALA A 625 -10.73 21.41 -3.52
N SER A 626 -9.81 20.87 -4.32
CA SER A 626 -8.52 20.32 -3.85
C SER A 626 -7.63 21.42 -3.28
N GLY A 627 -7.44 22.52 -4.03
CA GLY A 627 -6.66 23.67 -3.57
C GLY A 627 -7.21 24.29 -2.30
N LEU A 628 -8.54 24.46 -2.18
CA LEU A 628 -9.14 24.93 -0.93
C LEU A 628 -8.92 23.96 0.23
N SER A 629 -8.93 22.64 0.00
CA SER A 629 -8.62 21.67 1.06
C SER A 629 -7.17 21.81 1.55
N VAL A 630 -6.22 21.90 0.62
CA VAL A 630 -4.79 22.11 0.93
C VAL A 630 -4.58 23.42 1.71
N LEU A 631 -5.16 24.53 1.23
CA LEU A 631 -5.07 25.84 1.91
C LEU A 631 -5.70 25.81 3.31
N LEU A 632 -6.87 25.18 3.47
CA LEU A 632 -7.52 25.06 4.79
C LEU A 632 -6.70 24.16 5.74
N ARG A 633 -6.00 23.16 5.23
CA ARG A 633 -5.07 22.33 6.03
C ARG A 633 -3.87 23.14 6.50
N GLN A 634 -3.22 23.92 5.62
CA GLN A 634 -2.13 24.85 5.99
C GLN A 634 -2.54 25.92 7.01
N LEU A 635 -3.78 26.41 6.90
CA LEU A 635 -4.35 27.40 7.83
C LEU A 635 -4.72 26.81 9.21
N GLU A 636 -4.58 25.49 9.40
CA GLU A 636 -5.05 24.71 10.57
C GLU A 636 -6.58 24.77 10.77
N LEU A 637 -7.35 24.96 9.69
CA LEU A 637 -8.81 25.08 9.73
C LEU A 637 -9.50 23.73 9.52
N ASN A 638 -10.15 23.26 10.59
CA ASN A 638 -10.93 22.04 10.61
C ASN A 638 -12.08 22.09 9.58
N HIS A 639 -11.99 21.22 8.56
CA HIS A 639 -12.91 21.22 7.44
C HIS A 639 -13.36 19.81 7.03
N SER A 640 -14.41 19.78 6.23
CA SER A 640 -14.94 18.61 5.56
C SER A 640 -15.15 18.95 4.09
N ILE A 641 -14.91 17.98 3.21
CA ILE A 641 -15.12 18.07 1.77
C ILE A 641 -15.90 16.82 1.36
N CYS A 642 -16.93 17.01 0.54
CA CYS A 642 -17.86 15.94 0.18
C CYS A 642 -18.37 16.19 -1.24
N TYR A 643 -18.10 15.27 -2.16
CA TYR A 643 -18.66 15.33 -3.51
C TYR A 643 -20.15 14.95 -3.49
N ARG A 644 -20.98 15.64 -4.28
CA ARG A 644 -22.42 15.40 -4.42
C ARG A 644 -22.73 14.98 -5.87
N PRO A 645 -22.82 13.68 -6.18
CA PRO A 645 -23.10 13.21 -7.54
C PRO A 645 -24.36 13.84 -8.16
N SER A 646 -25.45 13.94 -7.39
CA SER A 646 -26.71 14.57 -7.83
C SER A 646 -26.64 16.09 -8.10
N LYS A 647 -25.51 16.74 -7.82
CA LYS A 647 -25.21 18.13 -8.21
C LYS A 647 -23.94 18.26 -9.06
N LYS A 648 -23.25 17.15 -9.34
CA LYS A 648 -21.89 17.09 -9.90
C LYS A 648 -20.91 18.11 -9.26
N ALA A 649 -21.02 18.33 -7.95
CA ALA A 649 -20.36 19.43 -7.24
C ALA A 649 -19.74 19.00 -5.90
N TYR A 650 -18.60 19.57 -5.56
CA TYR A 650 -17.96 19.49 -4.25
C TYR A 650 -18.62 20.49 -3.29
N THR A 651 -18.87 20.08 -2.05
CA THR A 651 -19.20 20.99 -0.95
C THR A 651 -18.12 20.92 0.11
N LEU A 652 -17.51 22.06 0.42
CA LEU A 652 -16.61 22.23 1.55
C LEU A 652 -17.37 22.87 2.72
N SER A 653 -17.06 22.51 3.96
CA SER A 653 -17.68 23.07 5.16
C SER A 653 -16.69 23.04 6.33
N THR A 654 -16.43 24.19 6.95
CA THR A 654 -15.61 24.30 8.16
C THR A 654 -16.43 24.10 9.43
N SER A 655 -15.78 23.65 10.50
CA SER A 655 -16.46 23.38 11.78
C SER A 655 -15.51 23.52 12.97
N GLY A 656 -15.96 24.17 14.05
CA GLY A 656 -15.16 24.37 15.27
C GLY A 656 -14.73 23.08 16.00
N LYS A 657 -15.41 21.94 15.79
CA LYS A 657 -15.01 20.61 16.30
C LYS A 657 -15.31 19.53 15.27
N TYR A 658 -14.39 18.58 15.06
CA TYR A 658 -14.66 17.39 14.26
C TYR A 658 -15.71 16.50 14.93
N ASN A 659 -16.88 16.37 14.31
CA ASN A 659 -17.82 15.29 14.63
C ASN A 659 -17.14 13.94 14.28
N LYS A 660 -16.98 13.05 15.26
CA LYS A 660 -16.26 11.76 15.12
C LYS A 660 -16.93 10.76 14.16
N ARG A 661 -18.19 10.93 13.77
CA ARG A 661 -18.85 10.05 12.79
C ARG A 661 -18.25 10.28 11.40
N ILE A 662 -17.50 9.30 10.91
CA ILE A 662 -16.98 9.21 9.53
C ILE A 662 -17.89 8.25 8.76
N GLN A 663 -18.28 8.63 7.54
CA GLN A 663 -18.96 7.74 6.60
C GLN A 663 -18.22 7.83 5.26
N THR A 664 -17.71 6.70 4.78
CA THR A 664 -17.13 6.60 3.43
C THR A 664 -18.21 6.08 2.48
N LYS A 665 -18.48 6.81 1.41
CA LYS A 665 -19.33 6.35 0.31
C LYS A 665 -18.44 5.91 -0.82
N VAL A 666 -18.70 4.71 -1.34
CA VAL A 666 -17.98 4.17 -2.49
C VAL A 666 -18.99 3.76 -3.54
N ALA A 667 -18.81 4.26 -4.76
CA ALA A 667 -19.62 4.00 -5.93
C ALA A 667 -18.71 3.64 -7.11
N ARG A 668 -19.14 2.67 -7.94
CA ARG A 668 -18.56 2.44 -9.27
C ARG A 668 -19.01 3.58 -10.17
N GLU A 669 -18.12 4.05 -11.04
CA GLU A 669 -18.42 5.00 -12.10
C GLU A 669 -17.91 4.45 -13.43
N GLU A 670 -18.60 4.76 -14.52
CA GLU A 670 -18.08 4.55 -15.87
C GLU A 670 -17.03 5.62 -16.17
N TYR A 671 -15.90 5.20 -16.72
CA TYR A 671 -14.79 6.06 -17.08
C TYR A 671 -14.10 5.52 -18.33
N SER A 672 -13.92 6.37 -19.33
CA SER A 672 -13.18 6.09 -20.54
C SER A 672 -12.16 7.21 -20.76
N GLY A 673 -10.89 6.91 -20.54
CA GLY A 673 -9.80 7.89 -20.53
C GLY A 673 -8.50 7.30 -19.99
N TRP A 674 -7.48 8.15 -19.88
CA TRP A 674 -6.18 7.78 -19.33
C TRP A 674 -6.23 7.71 -17.80
N VAL A 675 -5.73 6.61 -17.24
CA VAL A 675 -5.41 6.51 -15.81
C VAL A 675 -3.89 6.63 -15.63
N TYR A 676 -3.51 7.18 -14.49
CA TYR A 676 -2.17 7.63 -14.16
C TYR A 676 -1.64 6.91 -12.91
N ASP A 677 -0.35 6.66 -12.85
CA ASP A 677 0.35 6.13 -11.68
C ASP A 677 1.69 6.85 -11.46
N LEU A 678 2.19 6.83 -10.22
CA LEU A 678 3.40 7.54 -9.80
C LEU A 678 4.43 6.59 -9.17
N SER A 679 5.62 6.53 -9.76
CA SER A 679 6.79 5.97 -9.06
C SER A 679 7.31 7.01 -8.07
N VAL A 680 7.25 6.67 -6.78
CA VAL A 680 7.68 7.51 -5.65
C VAL A 680 8.73 6.77 -4.84
N GLU A 681 9.80 7.45 -4.42
CA GLU A 681 10.90 6.83 -3.66
C GLU A 681 10.48 6.30 -2.27
N ASP A 682 11.23 5.31 -1.79
CA ASP A 682 11.05 4.55 -0.53
C ASP A 682 9.69 3.90 -0.31
N ASN A 683 8.68 4.70 0.02
CA ASN A 683 7.45 4.25 0.68
C ASN A 683 6.31 3.93 -0.30
N HIS A 684 6.51 4.23 -1.59
CA HIS A 684 5.60 3.96 -2.70
C HIS A 684 4.16 4.44 -2.47
N ALA A 685 4.02 5.53 -1.72
CA ALA A 685 2.77 6.19 -1.37
C ALA A 685 2.77 7.66 -1.81
N PHE A 686 1.62 8.16 -2.25
CA PHE A 686 1.40 9.56 -2.59
C PHE A 686 0.03 10.04 -2.10
N THR A 687 -0.26 11.33 -2.29
CA THR A 687 -1.43 11.99 -1.69
C THR A 687 -2.30 12.68 -2.75
N ASP A 688 -3.58 12.30 -2.82
CA ASP A 688 -4.62 13.05 -3.55
C ASP A 688 -4.92 14.35 -2.80
N ALA A 689 -4.71 15.49 -3.45
CA ALA A 689 -4.91 16.81 -2.87
C ALA A 689 -6.35 17.07 -2.39
N CYS A 690 -7.34 16.35 -2.92
CA CYS A 690 -8.75 16.44 -2.53
C CYS A 690 -9.01 15.79 -1.14
N GLY A 691 -8.61 16.51 -0.09
CA GLY A 691 -8.69 16.02 1.30
C GLY A 691 -7.47 15.22 1.77
N GLN A 692 -6.37 15.28 1.02
CA GLN A 692 -5.09 14.68 1.37
C GLN A 692 -5.16 13.16 1.62
N ILE A 693 -5.97 12.42 0.84
CA ILE A 693 -6.09 10.96 0.97
C ILE A 693 -4.80 10.29 0.48
N VAL A 694 -4.26 9.38 1.29
CA VAL A 694 -3.03 8.64 0.98
C VAL A 694 -3.32 7.37 0.18
N LEU A 695 -2.50 7.15 -0.83
CA LEU A 695 -2.53 6.12 -1.87
C LEU A 695 -1.24 5.27 -1.79
N HIS A 696 -1.20 4.05 -2.34
CA HIS A 696 -0.03 3.15 -2.22
C HIS A 696 0.06 2.10 -3.34
N ASN A 697 1.28 1.76 -3.76
CA ASN A 697 1.58 0.81 -4.85
C ASN A 697 2.28 -0.46 -4.32
N THR A 698 2.03 -1.61 -4.95
CA THR A 698 2.45 -2.95 -4.45
C THR A 698 3.42 -3.68 -5.40
N ASP A 699 3.90 -4.89 -5.07
CA ASP A 699 5.29 -5.28 -5.46
C ASP A 699 5.57 -6.82 -5.64
N SER A 700 5.06 -7.50 -6.67
CA SER A 700 5.48 -8.89 -7.03
C SER A 700 5.14 -9.23 -8.47
N VAL A 701 6.01 -10.00 -9.13
CA VAL A 701 5.85 -10.44 -10.53
C VAL A 701 5.14 -11.79 -10.58
N MET A 702 3.97 -11.83 -11.24
CA MET A 702 3.29 -13.04 -11.67
C MET A 702 2.68 -12.73 -13.04
N MET A 703 2.80 -13.66 -13.98
CA MET A 703 2.45 -13.41 -15.38
C MET A 703 1.53 -14.49 -15.92
N GLN A 704 0.76 -14.12 -16.94
CA GLN A 704 0.05 -15.04 -17.82
C GLN A 704 0.63 -14.88 -19.23
N CYS A 705 1.36 -15.90 -19.69
CA CYS A 705 2.12 -15.92 -20.95
C CYS A 705 2.45 -17.35 -21.38
N GLY A 706 2.91 -17.54 -22.62
CA GLY A 706 3.33 -18.83 -23.16
C GLY A 706 4.74 -19.25 -22.71
N ASP A 707 4.99 -20.57 -22.69
CA ASP A 707 6.22 -21.16 -22.16
C ASP A 707 7.50 -20.66 -22.85
N GLU A 708 7.48 -20.60 -24.18
CA GLU A 708 8.63 -20.17 -24.98
C GLU A 708 8.92 -18.67 -24.77
N GLU A 709 7.86 -17.86 -24.70
CA GLU A 709 7.94 -16.43 -24.42
C GLU A 709 8.51 -16.16 -23.01
N ALA A 710 8.04 -16.94 -22.02
CA ALA A 710 8.52 -16.89 -20.65
C ALA A 710 10.01 -17.23 -20.53
N LEU A 711 10.49 -18.24 -21.27
CA LEU A 711 11.91 -18.63 -21.31
C LEU A 711 12.77 -17.59 -22.05
N ALA A 712 12.28 -17.05 -23.18
CA ALA A 712 12.95 -15.97 -23.90
C ALA A 712 13.06 -14.69 -23.04
N PHE A 713 12.00 -14.37 -22.29
CA PHE A 713 11.99 -13.27 -21.33
C PHE A 713 12.97 -13.50 -20.17
N GLN A 714 12.95 -14.68 -19.55
CA GLN A 714 13.88 -15.02 -18.46
C GLN A 714 15.33 -14.80 -18.89
N LYS A 715 15.69 -15.24 -20.11
CA LYS A 715 17.02 -15.00 -20.69
C LYS A 715 17.30 -13.50 -20.84
N LYS A 716 16.41 -12.75 -21.51
CA LYS A 716 16.54 -11.29 -21.72
C LYS A 716 16.71 -10.50 -20.41
N ILE A 717 16.05 -10.93 -19.32
CA ILE A 717 16.26 -10.35 -17.99
C ILE A 717 17.63 -10.68 -17.45
N ASN A 718 18.02 -11.96 -17.46
CA ASN A 718 19.31 -12.41 -16.91
C ASN A 718 20.51 -11.79 -17.64
N ASP A 719 20.42 -11.60 -18.97
CA ASP A 719 21.39 -10.87 -19.79
C ASP A 719 21.51 -9.37 -19.40
N SER A 720 20.62 -8.85 -18.53
CA SER A 720 20.57 -7.45 -18.06
C SER A 720 20.69 -7.28 -16.54
N LEU A 721 20.94 -8.36 -15.78
CA LEU A 721 21.15 -8.33 -14.34
C LEU A 721 22.65 -8.27 -13.97
N PRO A 722 23.02 -7.75 -12.79
CA PRO A 722 24.41 -7.79 -12.30
C PRO A 722 24.97 -9.22 -12.15
N GLU A 723 26.29 -9.38 -12.26
CA GLU A 723 26.97 -10.67 -12.05
C GLU A 723 26.58 -11.27 -10.69
N GLY A 724 26.05 -12.49 -10.69
CA GLY A 724 25.61 -13.22 -9.50
C GLY A 724 24.12 -13.08 -9.16
N MET A 725 23.39 -12.17 -9.82
CA MET A 725 21.92 -12.14 -9.80
C MET A 725 21.34 -12.97 -10.96
N GLU A 726 20.25 -13.68 -10.69
CA GLU A 726 19.54 -14.50 -11.68
C GLU A 726 18.05 -14.57 -11.33
N LEU A 727 17.19 -14.41 -12.33
CA LEU A 727 15.78 -14.75 -12.30
C LEU A 727 15.65 -16.26 -12.61
N GLU A 728 15.24 -17.07 -11.63
CA GLU A 728 14.89 -18.48 -11.80
C GLU A 728 13.38 -18.57 -12.14
N LEU A 729 13.03 -19.21 -13.26
CA LEU A 729 11.67 -19.73 -13.48
C LEU A 729 11.38 -20.81 -12.41
N GLU A 730 10.33 -20.63 -11.60
CA GLU A 730 10.05 -21.55 -10.47
C GLU A 730 9.26 -22.80 -10.92
N ASP A 731 8.17 -22.62 -11.67
CA ASP A 731 7.36 -23.69 -12.27
C ASP A 731 6.31 -23.10 -13.24
N PHE A 732 5.71 -23.94 -14.09
CA PHE A 732 4.55 -23.60 -14.93
C PHE A 732 3.26 -24.11 -14.27
N TYR A 733 2.37 -23.20 -13.87
CA TYR A 733 1.13 -23.55 -13.18
C TYR A 733 -0.06 -23.53 -14.14
N SER A 734 -0.72 -24.68 -14.31
CA SER A 734 -1.91 -24.80 -15.15
C SER A 734 -3.08 -24.00 -14.58
N ARG A 735 -3.21 -23.94 -13.25
CA ARG A 735 -4.21 -23.12 -12.55
C ARG A 735 -3.68 -22.52 -11.24
N GLY A 736 -4.15 -21.32 -10.91
CA GLY A 736 -3.86 -20.60 -9.68
C GLY A 736 -5.10 -19.98 -9.04
N ILE A 737 -5.17 -20.00 -7.71
CA ILE A 737 -6.21 -19.40 -6.88
C ILE A 737 -5.58 -18.40 -5.92
N PHE A 738 -6.06 -17.15 -5.96
CA PHE A 738 -5.57 -16.06 -5.10
C PHE A 738 -6.71 -15.56 -4.18
N VAL A 739 -6.36 -15.15 -2.96
CA VAL A 739 -7.35 -14.87 -1.91
C VAL A 739 -7.01 -13.61 -1.12
N SER A 740 -8.00 -12.72 -0.95
CA SER A 740 -7.88 -11.51 -0.12
C SER A 740 -8.02 -11.77 1.39
N LYS A 741 -7.59 -10.78 2.18
CA LYS A 741 -7.67 -10.79 3.65
C LYS A 741 -9.01 -10.17 4.11
N LYS A 742 -9.96 -10.99 4.59
CA LYS A 742 -11.00 -10.48 5.53
C LYS A 742 -10.29 -9.89 6.77
N GLN A 743 -10.85 -8.80 7.30
CA GLN A 743 -10.21 -7.82 8.20
C GLN A 743 -9.39 -8.44 9.36
N GLY A 744 -8.21 -7.85 9.61
CA GLY A 744 -7.35 -8.16 10.76
C GLY A 744 -5.98 -7.50 10.63
N GLY A 745 -5.40 -7.07 11.76
CA GLY A 745 -4.09 -6.40 11.79
C GLY A 745 -2.91 -7.29 11.39
N ALA A 746 -1.71 -6.73 11.51
CA ALA A 746 -0.39 -7.36 11.30
C ALA A 746 -0.18 -8.07 9.94
N GLY A 747 0.58 -7.41 9.06
CA GLY A 747 1.31 -8.02 7.94
C GLY A 747 0.51 -8.47 6.72
N ALA A 748 1.16 -8.39 5.56
CA ALA A 748 0.74 -9.00 4.30
C ALA A 748 1.09 -10.50 4.30
N LYS A 749 0.16 -11.35 4.77
CA LYS A 749 0.30 -12.81 4.67
C LYS A 749 -0.21 -13.28 3.30
N LYS A 750 0.73 -13.49 2.35
CA LYS A 750 0.46 -13.96 0.98
C LYS A 750 -0.44 -15.21 0.97
N LYS A 751 -1.65 -15.13 0.39
CA LYS A 751 -2.58 -16.27 0.29
C LYS A 751 -2.85 -16.68 -1.15
N TYR A 752 -2.19 -17.75 -1.57
CA TYR A 752 -2.42 -18.36 -2.88
C TYR A 752 -2.24 -19.88 -2.83
N ALA A 753 -2.86 -20.56 -3.79
CA ALA A 753 -2.66 -21.97 -4.07
C ALA A 753 -2.56 -22.15 -5.59
N LEU A 754 -1.54 -22.85 -6.07
CA LEU A 754 -1.28 -23.09 -7.49
C LEU A 754 -1.13 -24.60 -7.74
N ILE A 755 -1.43 -25.08 -8.94
CA ILE A 755 -1.16 -26.46 -9.37
C ILE A 755 -0.27 -26.45 -10.63
N ASN A 756 0.81 -27.23 -10.61
CA ASN A 756 1.67 -27.38 -11.79
C ASN A 756 1.14 -28.49 -12.73
N ARG A 757 1.77 -28.64 -13.91
CA ARG A 757 1.38 -29.67 -14.90
C ARG A 757 1.59 -31.11 -14.42
N GLU A 758 2.42 -31.35 -13.39
CA GLU A 758 2.56 -32.65 -12.71
C GLU A 758 1.40 -32.94 -11.73
N GLY A 759 0.41 -32.06 -11.60
CA GLY A 759 -0.70 -32.17 -10.65
C GLY A 759 -0.33 -31.82 -9.20
N LYS A 760 0.85 -31.26 -8.98
CA LYS A 760 1.44 -30.95 -7.66
C LYS A 760 1.00 -29.57 -7.19
N ILE A 761 0.43 -29.51 -5.99
CA ILE A 761 -0.21 -28.31 -5.46
C ILE A 761 0.72 -27.55 -4.50
N LYS A 762 0.98 -26.28 -4.81
CA LYS A 762 1.80 -25.33 -4.03
C LYS A 762 0.89 -24.35 -3.30
N ILE A 763 0.89 -24.40 -1.96
CA ILE A 763 0.02 -23.56 -1.11
C ILE A 763 0.87 -22.59 -0.28
N ARG A 764 0.38 -21.35 -0.07
CA ARG A 764 0.99 -20.33 0.79
C ARG A 764 -0.06 -19.58 1.63
N GLY A 765 0.30 -19.26 2.88
CA GLY A 765 -0.43 -18.40 3.83
C GLY A 765 -1.81 -18.83 4.32
N PHE A 766 -2.40 -19.88 3.73
CA PHE A 766 -3.64 -20.50 4.19
C PHE A 766 -3.50 -21.17 5.57
N GLU A 767 -4.64 -21.36 6.23
CA GLU A 767 -4.79 -21.94 7.57
C GLU A 767 -4.27 -23.39 7.67
N LEU A 768 -4.19 -24.10 6.54
CA LEU A 768 -3.53 -25.40 6.36
C LEU A 768 -2.23 -25.64 7.14
N VAL A 769 -1.37 -24.63 7.28
CA VAL A 769 -0.06 -24.72 7.97
C VAL A 769 -0.06 -24.07 9.35
N ARG A 770 -1.23 -23.70 9.89
CA ARG A 770 -1.38 -23.08 11.21
C ARG A 770 -1.70 -24.12 12.28
N ARG A 771 -0.98 -24.06 13.40
CA ARG A 771 -1.22 -24.91 14.58
C ARG A 771 -2.48 -24.52 15.36
N ASP A 772 -2.87 -23.24 15.29
CA ASP A 772 -4.04 -22.67 15.96
C ASP A 772 -5.38 -22.92 15.23
N TRP A 773 -5.44 -23.92 14.34
CA TRP A 773 -6.63 -24.33 13.59
C TRP A 773 -6.81 -25.85 13.67
N SER A 774 -8.06 -26.31 13.83
CA SER A 774 -8.38 -27.74 13.96
C SER A 774 -7.97 -28.55 12.71
N ARG A 775 -7.78 -29.86 12.85
CA ARG A 775 -7.38 -30.74 11.73
C ARG A 775 -8.50 -30.85 10.70
N ILE A 776 -9.77 -30.91 11.12
CA ILE A 776 -10.95 -30.89 10.24
C ILE A 776 -10.98 -29.62 9.36
N ALA A 777 -10.77 -28.43 9.94
CA ALA A 777 -10.78 -27.17 9.18
C ALA A 777 -9.62 -27.10 8.18
N ARG A 778 -8.46 -27.66 8.52
CA ARG A 778 -7.30 -27.78 7.62
C ARG A 778 -7.54 -28.81 6.50
N GLN A 779 -8.10 -29.97 6.79
CA GLN A 779 -8.45 -30.98 5.78
C GLN A 779 -9.51 -30.47 4.80
N THR A 780 -10.58 -29.85 5.31
CA THR A 780 -11.65 -29.26 4.48
C THR A 780 -11.10 -28.15 3.59
N GLN A 781 -10.24 -27.28 4.12
CA GLN A 781 -9.54 -26.26 3.31
C GLN A 781 -8.61 -26.89 2.26
N ARG A 782 -8.03 -28.08 2.50
CA ARG A 782 -7.25 -28.79 1.49
C ARG A 782 -8.13 -29.30 0.35
N ARG A 783 -9.16 -30.08 0.65
CA ARG A 783 -10.04 -30.71 -0.34
C ARG A 783 -10.66 -29.70 -1.29
N ILE A 784 -11.08 -28.53 -0.76
CA ILE A 784 -11.61 -27.43 -1.56
C ILE A 784 -10.57 -26.88 -2.54
N LEU A 785 -9.33 -26.64 -2.09
CA LEU A 785 -8.26 -26.20 -3.00
C LEU A 785 -7.90 -27.29 -4.02
N GLU A 786 -7.95 -28.56 -3.64
CA GLU A 786 -7.73 -29.69 -4.54
C GLU A 786 -8.82 -29.78 -5.64
N ILE A 787 -10.10 -29.69 -5.28
CA ILE A 787 -11.22 -29.68 -6.23
C ILE A 787 -11.13 -28.46 -7.16
N LEU A 788 -10.94 -27.26 -6.61
CA LEU A 788 -10.90 -26.03 -7.41
C LEU A 788 -9.68 -25.95 -8.34
N LEU A 789 -8.52 -26.47 -7.92
CA LEU A 789 -7.31 -26.49 -8.75
C LEU A 789 -7.33 -27.60 -9.80
N LYS A 790 -7.75 -28.82 -9.45
CA LYS A 790 -7.74 -29.97 -10.37
C LYS A 790 -8.93 -30.00 -11.31
N GLU A 791 -10.12 -29.69 -10.80
CA GLU A 791 -11.39 -29.87 -11.51
C GLU A 791 -12.00 -28.51 -11.90
N GLY A 792 -11.87 -27.49 -11.05
CA GLY A 792 -12.53 -26.18 -11.22
C GLY A 792 -13.99 -26.16 -10.73
N ASP A 793 -14.50 -27.29 -10.24
CA ASP A 793 -15.89 -27.45 -9.84
C ASP A 793 -16.20 -26.76 -8.49
N VAL A 794 -16.60 -25.49 -8.56
CA VAL A 794 -17.02 -24.70 -7.39
C VAL A 794 -18.30 -25.26 -6.73
N PRO A 795 -19.34 -25.70 -7.45
CA PRO A 795 -20.48 -26.42 -6.88
C PRO A 795 -20.09 -27.65 -6.03
N LYS A 796 -19.16 -28.50 -6.50
CA LYS A 796 -18.65 -29.66 -5.76
C LYS A 796 -17.85 -29.23 -4.53
N ALA A 797 -17.03 -28.18 -4.63
CA ALA A 797 -16.33 -27.62 -3.48
C ALA A 797 -17.31 -27.08 -2.40
N VAL A 798 -18.44 -26.50 -2.79
CA VAL A 798 -19.51 -26.07 -1.87
C VAL A 798 -20.27 -27.27 -1.28
N LYS A 799 -20.51 -28.32 -2.07
CA LYS A 799 -21.11 -29.58 -1.60
C LYS A 799 -20.25 -30.27 -0.53
N GLU A 800 -18.93 -30.27 -0.70
CA GLU A 800 -17.97 -30.80 0.28
C GLU A 800 -18.04 -30.04 1.61
N VAL A 801 -18.13 -28.70 1.60
CA VAL A 801 -18.35 -27.92 2.84
C VAL A 801 -19.66 -28.31 3.51
N LYS A 802 -20.75 -28.44 2.73
CA LYS A 802 -22.08 -28.79 3.25
C LYS A 802 -22.11 -30.18 3.90
N ALA A 803 -21.36 -31.14 3.36
CA ALA A 803 -21.17 -32.44 3.99
C ALA A 803 -20.46 -32.31 5.36
N VAL A 804 -19.30 -31.64 5.41
CA VAL A 804 -18.54 -31.46 6.67
C VAL A 804 -19.32 -30.68 7.73
N VAL A 805 -20.09 -29.65 7.34
CA VAL A 805 -20.96 -28.90 8.27
C VAL A 805 -22.11 -29.77 8.80
N SER A 806 -22.66 -30.65 7.96
CA SER A 806 -23.68 -31.63 8.38
C SER A 806 -23.11 -32.66 9.35
N ASP A 807 -21.95 -33.25 9.05
CA ASP A 807 -21.34 -34.27 9.91
C ASP A 807 -20.87 -33.68 11.26
N LEU A 808 -20.40 -32.42 11.28
CA LEU A 808 -20.16 -31.67 12.53
C LEU A 808 -21.44 -31.52 13.36
N LYS A 809 -22.55 -31.07 12.76
CA LYS A 809 -23.82 -30.87 13.47
C LYS A 809 -24.50 -32.18 13.90
N ASN A 810 -24.24 -33.28 13.22
CA ASN A 810 -24.76 -34.61 13.54
C ASN A 810 -23.88 -35.41 14.52
N GLY A 811 -22.90 -34.78 15.19
CA GLY A 811 -22.06 -35.45 16.19
C GLY A 811 -21.01 -36.44 15.65
N LYS A 812 -20.77 -36.48 14.33
CA LYS A 812 -19.95 -37.51 13.68
C LYS A 812 -18.45 -37.18 13.58
N ALA A 813 -18.02 -36.00 14.01
CA ALA A 813 -16.61 -35.61 13.92
C ALA A 813 -15.80 -36.17 15.10
N ALA A 814 -14.70 -36.87 14.81
CA ALA A 814 -13.80 -37.37 15.86
C ALA A 814 -13.13 -36.21 16.62
N LEU A 815 -13.13 -36.27 17.96
CA LEU A 815 -12.57 -35.23 18.84
C LEU A 815 -11.10 -34.90 18.51
N GLU A 816 -10.33 -35.92 18.11
CA GLU A 816 -8.95 -35.81 17.61
C GLU A 816 -8.79 -34.79 16.46
N ASP A 817 -9.76 -34.74 15.54
CA ASP A 817 -9.74 -33.83 14.41
C ASP A 817 -10.17 -32.40 14.77
N LEU A 818 -10.80 -32.22 15.92
CA LEU A 818 -11.28 -30.95 16.45
C LEU A 818 -10.23 -30.20 17.29
N VAL A 819 -9.16 -30.88 17.75
CA VAL A 819 -8.21 -30.30 18.71
C VAL A 819 -7.48 -29.07 18.14
N ILE A 820 -7.63 -27.93 18.82
CA ILE A 820 -6.91 -26.69 18.56
C ILE A 820 -5.61 -26.70 19.37
N THR A 821 -4.50 -26.29 18.77
CA THR A 821 -3.18 -26.33 19.41
C THR A 821 -2.58 -24.94 19.56
N THR A 822 -2.16 -24.60 20.78
CA THR A 822 -1.46 -23.34 21.06
C THR A 822 -0.33 -23.53 22.06
N GLN A 823 0.44 -22.48 22.30
CA GLN A 823 1.62 -22.50 23.17
C GLN A 823 1.49 -21.40 24.21
N LEU A 824 1.64 -21.77 25.48
CA LEU A 824 1.75 -20.81 26.58
C LEU A 824 3.02 -19.96 26.41
N ARG A 825 2.98 -18.69 26.82
CA ARG A 825 4.12 -17.74 26.68
C ARG A 825 4.48 -17.02 27.98
N LYS A 826 3.79 -17.37 29.06
CA LYS A 826 3.94 -16.85 30.43
C LYS A 826 3.43 -17.91 31.41
N LYS A 827 3.53 -17.65 32.71
CA LYS A 827 2.83 -18.45 33.72
C LYS A 827 1.32 -18.21 33.60
N VAL A 828 0.51 -19.21 33.97
CA VAL A 828 -0.97 -19.19 33.85
C VAL A 828 -1.62 -17.99 34.58
N ASN A 829 -0.95 -17.45 35.61
CA ASN A 829 -1.43 -16.31 36.39
C ASN A 829 -1.00 -14.94 35.82
N ASP A 830 -0.04 -14.89 34.90
CA ASP A 830 0.48 -13.63 34.30
C ASP A 830 -0.34 -13.17 33.07
N TYR A 831 -1.42 -13.90 32.77
CA TYR A 831 -2.37 -13.62 31.69
C TYR A 831 -3.48 -12.71 32.20
N ALA A 832 -3.42 -11.43 31.82
CA ALA A 832 -4.42 -10.41 32.17
C ALA A 832 -5.82 -10.64 31.53
N ILE A 833 -5.99 -11.69 30.70
CA ILE A 833 -7.24 -12.05 30.03
C ILE A 833 -7.41 -13.57 30.19
N LYS A 834 -8.61 -14.01 30.62
CA LYS A 834 -9.02 -15.43 30.61
C LYS A 834 -9.28 -15.88 29.16
N SER A 835 -8.24 -16.25 28.43
CA SER A 835 -8.36 -16.87 27.09
C SER A 835 -8.66 -18.37 27.19
N PRO A 836 -9.16 -19.02 26.11
CA PRO A 836 -9.48 -20.45 26.09
C PRO A 836 -8.33 -21.35 26.57
N GLU A 837 -7.12 -21.07 26.13
CA GLU A 837 -5.94 -21.84 26.53
C GLU A 837 -5.53 -21.65 27.99
N VAL A 838 -5.88 -20.51 28.60
CA VAL A 838 -5.66 -20.26 30.03
C VAL A 838 -6.72 -20.96 30.87
N HIS A 839 -7.96 -21.04 30.37
CA HIS A 839 -9.05 -21.76 31.04
C HIS A 839 -8.84 -23.28 31.01
N ALA A 840 -8.57 -23.85 29.84
CA ALA A 840 -8.34 -25.29 29.68
C ALA A 840 -7.23 -25.81 30.61
N VAL A 841 -6.17 -25.01 30.81
CA VAL A 841 -5.07 -25.36 31.72
C VAL A 841 -5.45 -25.24 33.21
N LYS A 842 -6.37 -24.33 33.58
CA LYS A 842 -6.90 -24.27 34.96
C LYS A 842 -7.81 -25.46 35.24
N HIS A 843 -8.79 -25.69 34.37
CA HIS A 843 -9.67 -26.87 34.42
C HIS A 843 -8.88 -28.18 34.51
N ALA A 844 -7.84 -28.34 33.67
CA ALA A 844 -6.99 -29.52 33.70
C ALA A 844 -6.21 -29.68 35.02
N ARG A 845 -5.69 -28.58 35.59
CA ARG A 845 -5.00 -28.61 36.90
C ARG A 845 -5.96 -28.90 38.07
N GLU A 846 -7.19 -28.41 37.99
CA GLU A 846 -8.28 -28.73 38.93
C GLU A 846 -8.64 -30.23 38.85
N HIS A 847 -8.51 -30.84 37.67
CA HIS A 847 -8.61 -32.29 37.42
C HIS A 847 -7.26 -33.03 37.53
N GLY A 848 -6.29 -32.49 38.28
CA GLY A 848 -5.00 -33.16 38.62
C GLY A 848 -3.93 -33.19 37.52
N VAL A 849 -4.23 -32.76 36.29
CA VAL A 849 -3.30 -32.82 35.15
C VAL A 849 -2.23 -31.71 35.27
N LYS A 850 -0.98 -32.12 35.48
CA LYS A 850 0.18 -31.20 35.53
C LYS A 850 0.56 -30.70 34.13
N VAL A 851 0.30 -29.41 33.89
CA VAL A 851 0.73 -28.69 32.67
C VAL A 851 1.89 -27.74 32.98
N GLU A 852 3.01 -27.92 32.28
CA GLU A 852 4.24 -27.13 32.43
C GLU A 852 4.15 -25.70 31.85
N GLU A 853 5.07 -24.83 32.27
CA GLU A 853 5.17 -23.46 31.76
C GLU A 853 5.78 -23.45 30.34
N ASN A 854 5.23 -22.61 29.46
CA ASN A 854 5.55 -22.55 28.01
C ASN A 854 5.21 -23.83 27.20
N ALA A 855 4.47 -24.78 27.78
CA ALA A 855 4.00 -25.98 27.11
C ALA A 855 3.14 -25.68 25.86
N VAL A 856 3.16 -26.62 24.91
CA VAL A 856 2.25 -26.65 23.76
C VAL A 856 1.07 -27.55 24.12
N ILE A 857 -0.10 -26.94 24.30
CA ILE A 857 -1.33 -27.64 24.72
C ILE A 857 -2.26 -27.91 23.54
N GLY A 858 -3.08 -28.95 23.65
CA GLY A 858 -4.24 -29.20 22.80
C GLY A 858 -5.53 -29.04 23.59
N TYR A 859 -6.50 -28.29 23.08
CA TYR A 859 -7.82 -28.16 23.69
C TYR A 859 -8.95 -28.33 22.66
N VAL A 860 -10.10 -28.77 23.14
CA VAL A 860 -11.38 -28.85 22.42
C VAL A 860 -12.31 -27.82 23.02
N VAL A 861 -13.26 -27.31 22.23
CA VAL A 861 -14.34 -26.44 22.72
C VAL A 861 -15.60 -27.30 22.88
N THR A 862 -16.02 -27.50 24.12
CA THR A 862 -17.18 -28.31 24.56
C THR A 862 -18.46 -27.48 24.62
N GLN A 863 -19.60 -28.13 24.83
CA GLN A 863 -20.91 -27.48 24.86
C GLN A 863 -21.15 -26.70 26.16
N GLU A 864 -20.56 -27.11 27.27
CA GLU A 864 -20.78 -26.51 28.60
C GLU A 864 -19.91 -25.28 28.87
N GLY A 865 -20.54 -24.16 29.25
CA GLY A 865 -19.86 -22.90 29.63
C GLY A 865 -20.54 -21.66 29.03
N LYS A 866 -20.45 -20.51 29.72
CA LYS A 866 -21.12 -19.26 29.29
C LYS A 866 -20.29 -18.45 28.30
N SER A 867 -18.99 -18.75 28.18
CA SER A 867 -18.07 -18.13 27.23
C SER A 867 -17.23 -19.16 26.48
N ILE A 868 -16.70 -18.78 25.30
CA ILE A 868 -15.77 -19.61 24.51
C ILE A 868 -14.52 -19.99 25.33
N SER A 869 -14.14 -19.17 26.32
CA SER A 869 -13.05 -19.50 27.22
C SER A 869 -13.46 -20.59 28.21
N GLU A 870 -14.63 -20.49 28.84
CA GLU A 870 -15.12 -21.50 29.79
C GLU A 870 -15.34 -22.87 29.14
N LYS A 871 -15.86 -22.87 27.90
CA LYS A 871 -16.03 -24.06 27.06
C LYS A 871 -14.71 -24.75 26.64
N ALA A 872 -13.54 -24.24 27.02
CA ALA A 872 -12.27 -24.81 26.60
C ALA A 872 -11.75 -25.84 27.61
N VAL A 873 -11.62 -27.09 27.16
CA VAL A 873 -11.15 -28.25 27.94
C VAL A 873 -9.94 -28.88 27.22
N ILE A 874 -8.92 -29.33 27.96
CA ILE A 874 -7.78 -30.04 27.34
C ILE A 874 -8.29 -31.31 26.64
N ALA A 875 -7.76 -31.61 25.46
CA ALA A 875 -8.27 -32.67 24.58
C ALA A 875 -8.30 -34.07 25.23
N GLU A 876 -7.40 -34.31 26.17
CA GLU A 876 -7.29 -35.56 26.96
C GLU A 876 -8.46 -35.72 27.98
N LEU A 877 -9.25 -34.66 28.23
CA LEU A 877 -10.41 -34.64 29.13
C LEU A 877 -11.76 -34.33 28.42
N ALA A 878 -11.74 -34.04 27.11
CA ALA A 878 -12.95 -33.66 26.38
C ALA A 878 -13.79 -34.90 26.01
N LYS A 879 -15.12 -34.82 26.19
CA LYS A 879 -16.07 -35.91 25.88
C LYS A 879 -17.02 -35.57 24.74
N ASP A 880 -17.17 -34.28 24.45
CA ASP A 880 -18.14 -33.69 23.54
C ASP A 880 -17.50 -32.52 22.75
N TYR A 881 -18.28 -31.87 21.89
CA TYR A 881 -17.85 -30.65 21.22
C TYR A 881 -19.02 -29.70 20.88
N ASP A 882 -18.74 -28.41 20.86
CA ASP A 882 -19.63 -27.35 20.36
C ASP A 882 -19.57 -27.29 18.83
N ALA A 883 -20.54 -27.96 18.18
CA ALA A 883 -20.59 -28.05 16.72
C ALA A 883 -20.67 -26.68 16.03
N ASP A 884 -21.41 -25.72 16.62
CA ASP A 884 -21.56 -24.39 16.04
C ASP A 884 -20.29 -23.54 16.21
N TYR A 885 -19.54 -23.70 17.32
CA TYR A 885 -18.19 -23.14 17.41
C TYR A 885 -17.28 -23.67 16.29
N TYR A 886 -17.28 -24.99 16.03
CA TYR A 886 -16.42 -25.55 14.98
C TYR A 886 -16.86 -25.15 13.56
N VAL A 887 -18.17 -25.03 13.31
CA VAL A 887 -18.71 -24.51 12.05
C VAL A 887 -18.36 -23.02 11.89
N GLU A 888 -18.77 -22.15 12.82
CA GLU A 888 -18.63 -20.69 12.71
C GLU A 888 -17.21 -20.16 12.90
N LYS A 889 -16.37 -20.80 13.72
CA LYS A 889 -15.05 -20.26 14.12
C LYS A 889 -13.87 -20.99 13.49
N GLN A 890 -14.05 -22.23 13.01
CA GLN A 890 -12.98 -23.04 12.41
C GLN A 890 -13.24 -23.34 10.92
N VAL A 891 -14.34 -24.02 10.56
CA VAL A 891 -14.57 -24.46 9.17
C VAL A 891 -14.97 -23.30 8.26
N LEU A 892 -16.08 -22.59 8.54
CA LEU A 892 -16.55 -21.49 7.70
C LEU A 892 -15.47 -20.40 7.52
N PRO A 893 -14.74 -19.93 8.54
CA PRO A 893 -13.69 -18.94 8.37
C PRO A 893 -12.46 -19.44 7.61
N ALA A 894 -12.23 -20.75 7.49
CA ALA A 894 -11.16 -21.28 6.64
C ALA A 894 -11.59 -21.28 5.16
N VAL A 895 -12.83 -21.68 4.87
CA VAL A 895 -13.31 -21.94 3.50
C VAL A 895 -13.92 -20.69 2.82
N LEU A 896 -14.63 -19.83 3.56
CA LEU A 896 -15.21 -18.58 3.04
C LEU A 896 -14.17 -17.55 2.57
N LYS A 897 -12.89 -17.76 2.90
CA LYS A 897 -11.80 -16.94 2.34
C LYS A 897 -11.51 -17.34 0.88
N ILE A 898 -11.70 -18.62 0.53
CA ILE A 898 -11.53 -19.16 -0.81
C ILE A 898 -12.83 -18.96 -1.61
N LEU A 899 -13.94 -19.53 -1.12
CA LEU A 899 -15.23 -19.51 -1.82
C LEU A 899 -15.79 -18.08 -1.95
N GLY A 900 -15.48 -17.19 -1.01
CA GLY A 900 -15.81 -15.76 -1.09
C GLY A 900 -14.96 -14.94 -2.06
N ALA A 901 -13.84 -15.47 -2.58
CA ALA A 901 -13.19 -14.92 -3.77
C ALA A 901 -13.90 -15.36 -5.06
N LEU A 902 -14.68 -16.45 -5.01
CA LEU A 902 -15.49 -16.98 -6.11
C LEU A 902 -16.97 -16.55 -6.02
N GLY A 903 -17.26 -15.52 -5.22
CA GLY A 903 -18.58 -14.90 -5.10
C GLY A 903 -19.54 -15.52 -4.06
N TYR A 904 -19.19 -16.63 -3.42
CA TYR A 904 -20.06 -17.32 -2.46
C TYR A 904 -19.98 -16.71 -1.05
N ASP A 905 -21.13 -16.43 -0.43
CA ASP A 905 -21.23 -15.96 0.95
C ASP A 905 -21.57 -17.07 1.95
N GLU A 906 -21.73 -16.68 3.22
CA GLU A 906 -21.98 -17.59 4.34
C GLU A 906 -23.36 -18.25 4.27
N LYS A 907 -24.35 -17.58 3.66
CA LYS A 907 -25.69 -18.10 3.41
C LYS A 907 -25.69 -19.09 2.26
N ASP A 908 -24.93 -18.87 1.20
CA ASP A 908 -24.83 -19.82 0.08
C ASP A 908 -24.30 -21.19 0.54
N ILE A 909 -23.48 -21.19 1.59
CA ILE A 909 -22.96 -22.40 2.24
C ILE A 909 -23.95 -22.97 3.27
N MET A 910 -24.66 -22.14 4.04
CA MET A 910 -25.54 -22.59 5.14
C MET A 910 -27.00 -22.85 4.73
N MET A 911 -27.46 -22.32 3.60
CA MET A 911 -28.83 -22.40 3.08
C MET A 911 -28.81 -22.56 1.54
N GLY A 912 -29.84 -23.21 0.97
CA GLY A 912 -29.97 -23.33 -0.49
C GLY A 912 -30.71 -22.14 -1.09
N GLY A 913 -30.04 -21.29 -1.89
CA GLY A 913 -30.70 -20.10 -2.46
C GLY A 913 -30.02 -19.45 -3.66
N LYS A 914 -30.47 -19.79 -4.88
CA LYS A 914 -30.27 -19.06 -6.16
C LYS A 914 -28.83 -18.68 -6.56
N GLN A 915 -28.24 -19.59 -7.32
CA GLN A 915 -27.27 -19.30 -8.39
C GLN A 915 -27.61 -18.00 -9.16
N LYS A 916 -26.64 -17.10 -9.29
CA LYS A 916 -26.64 -16.10 -10.36
C LYS A 916 -25.96 -16.68 -11.59
N GLY A 917 -26.54 -16.48 -12.77
CA GLY A 917 -25.99 -16.99 -14.02
C GLY A 917 -24.74 -16.23 -14.46
N LEU A 918 -23.93 -16.85 -15.34
CA LEU A 918 -22.72 -16.24 -15.90
C LEU A 918 -22.99 -15.03 -16.84
N GLY A 919 -24.25 -14.66 -17.08
CA GLY A 919 -24.62 -13.54 -17.96
C GLY A 919 -24.68 -12.15 -17.30
N ASP A 920 -24.51 -12.04 -15.97
CA ASP A 920 -24.65 -10.78 -15.20
C ASP A 920 -23.26 -10.16 -14.80
N TRP A 921 -22.29 -10.05 -15.72
CA TRP A 921 -20.90 -9.61 -15.40
C TRP A 921 -20.31 -8.47 -16.25
#